data_AF-A0A178ETI0-F1
#
_entry.id   AF-A0A178ETI0-F1
#
_cell.length_a   1.000
_cell.length_b   1.000
_cell.length_c   1.000
_cell.angle_alpha   90.00
_cell.angle_beta   90.00
_cell.angle_gamma   90.00
#
_symmetry.space_group_name_H-M   'P 1'
#
loop_
_entity.id
_entity.type
_entity.pdbx_description
1 polymer ?
#
loop_
_entity_poly.entity_id
_entity_poly.type
_entity_poly.pdbx_seq_one_letter_code
_entity_poly.pdbx_strand_id
1 'polypeptide(L)'
;MAPELRKRKAPAPAPVAEPKAKRGSKAGAKAEPKKAAPKEKKAAAAAPPAEPEKADKTEEKKEEKKEEEIEEKKEDKGEEAEEKAAGRVPEEGDVLDLSQFEAEIELNDGTKTSFRKLLEESKEGVVVFTYPKASTPGCTRQACAFRDDYTNLTSTGLSIFGLSGDSPKANTTFQTKQKLPYPLLCDPSFTLIGAFGLKKSPKGTVRGVFAVNKEGKVLLRTPGGPEKTLNLVQDLVKGKKYPQFQQNEIFTLQDAFHKLDVDDKGYLDEAETIKATQASERLPYDVVRQTLKEVELDSSRRVEFEDYVDLIAKLRSGGQPASAAPPVPSKPSSHVSGGHGHASKGSISGKIHVQGSSANVTHTINEDERTEFTRHINAVLAGDPDIGHMLPFPTDTFEMFDKCKDGLVLAKLINDSVPDTIDERVLNRPGIRIKQLNAFHMTENNNIVINSAKGIGCSVVNIGSGDIIEVREHLILGLIWQVIRRGLLGKIDIKLHPELYRLLEDDETLDEFLRLPPEQILLRWFNYHLKNAKWHRTVSNFSTDVKDGENYTILLNQLAPDICSRKPLETRDLLQRAEQVLDNADLLECRKFLTPSSLVAGNPKLNLAFVANLFNTHPGLEPITEEDKLEVEDFDAEGEREARVFTLWLNSLDVQPAVNSLFNDLRDGTIILQAYDKVIPNSVNWRHVNKPPASGGELMRFKAVENTNYVIEIGKQNRFSLVGIQGADITDGQRTLTLGLVWQLMRKDITNTLSSLAERLGKREITDNEMIRWANDMSRKGGKSSSIRSFKDQSIATGIFLLDILNGMKSSYVDYDLVTPGRTDEECYANAKLAISIARKMGATIWLVPEDICQVRSRLVTTFIGSLMATFEKM
;
A
#
# COMPACT_ATOMS: atom_id res chain seq x y z
N MET A 1 58.03 -55.43 -7.08
CA MET A 1 56.74 -56.03 -7.51
C MET A 1 55.65 -55.26 -6.77
N ALA A 2 54.57 -54.75 -7.39
CA ALA A 2 54.20 -54.64 -8.80
C ALA A 2 53.11 -53.52 -8.93
N PRO A 3 52.56 -53.21 -10.12
CA PRO A 3 53.22 -52.69 -11.32
C PRO A 3 52.71 -51.28 -11.71
N GLU A 4 53.34 -50.64 -12.71
CA GLU A 4 53.12 -49.23 -13.07
C GLU A 4 51.86 -48.91 -13.90
N LEU A 5 51.47 -47.62 -13.85
CA LEU A 5 50.41 -46.98 -14.63
C LEU A 5 50.70 -46.95 -16.15
N ARG A 6 49.65 -47.08 -16.98
CA ARG A 6 49.70 -46.73 -18.42
C ARG A 6 48.57 -45.80 -18.82
N LYS A 7 48.93 -44.55 -19.17
CA LYS A 7 48.03 -43.53 -19.73
C LYS A 7 47.49 -43.99 -21.09
N ARG A 8 46.17 -43.86 -21.33
CA ARG A 8 45.58 -43.98 -22.68
C ARG A 8 45.48 -42.60 -23.34
N LYS A 9 45.59 -42.57 -24.68
CA LYS A 9 45.65 -41.36 -25.51
C LYS A 9 44.29 -41.11 -26.17
N ALA A 10 43.87 -39.85 -26.27
CA ALA A 10 42.60 -39.46 -26.88
C ALA A 10 42.59 -39.70 -28.42
N PRO A 11 41.43 -40.02 -29.02
CA PRO A 11 41.27 -40.12 -30.48
C PRO A 11 41.28 -38.74 -31.17
N ALA A 12 41.63 -38.72 -32.45
CA ALA A 12 41.72 -37.51 -33.26
C ALA A 12 40.36 -37.12 -33.92
N PRO A 13 40.12 -35.84 -34.23
CA PRO A 13 38.90 -35.38 -34.89
C PRO A 13 38.85 -35.74 -36.38
N ALA A 14 37.63 -35.89 -36.91
CA ALA A 14 37.38 -36.08 -38.34
C ALA A 14 37.44 -34.74 -39.13
N PRO A 15 37.76 -34.76 -40.43
CA PRO A 15 38.07 -33.54 -41.18
C PRO A 15 36.85 -32.76 -41.69
N VAL A 16 37.05 -31.45 -41.88
CA VAL A 16 36.08 -30.51 -42.48
C VAL A 16 36.02 -30.68 -44.00
N ALA A 17 34.84 -30.52 -44.60
CA ALA A 17 34.63 -30.51 -46.04
C ALA A 17 34.23 -29.10 -46.54
N GLU A 18 34.86 -28.65 -47.62
CA GLU A 18 34.64 -27.34 -48.25
C GLU A 18 34.46 -27.47 -49.79
N PRO A 19 34.04 -26.41 -50.52
CA PRO A 19 32.91 -26.53 -51.44
C PRO A 19 33.24 -26.72 -52.93
N LYS A 20 32.19 -27.00 -53.72
CA LYS A 20 32.22 -26.93 -55.20
C LYS A 20 31.04 -26.12 -55.76
N ALA A 21 31.34 -25.28 -56.74
CA ALA A 21 30.38 -24.53 -57.56
C ALA A 21 29.99 -25.35 -58.83
N LYS A 22 29.23 -24.90 -59.85
CA LYS A 22 28.95 -23.54 -60.37
C LYS A 22 27.82 -23.59 -61.44
N ARG A 23 27.31 -22.40 -61.84
CA ARG A 23 26.35 -22.12 -62.96
C ARG A 23 24.86 -22.46 -62.69
N GLY A 24 23.86 -21.66 -63.08
CA GLY A 24 23.86 -20.23 -63.46
C GLY A 24 23.10 -19.86 -64.76
N SER A 25 22.46 -18.69 -64.77
CA SER A 25 21.82 -18.06 -65.95
C SER A 25 21.85 -16.52 -65.87
N LYS A 26 21.66 -15.85 -67.02
CA LYS A 26 21.43 -14.39 -67.18
C LYS A 26 19.95 -14.20 -67.64
N ALA A 27 19.36 -13.01 -67.84
CA ALA A 27 19.85 -11.63 -67.94
C ALA A 27 18.70 -10.62 -67.66
N GLY A 28 19.00 -9.32 -67.57
CA GLY A 28 17.99 -8.24 -67.62
C GLY A 28 18.51 -6.93 -67.01
N ALA A 29 18.43 -5.81 -67.74
CA ALA A 29 18.88 -4.51 -67.25
C ALA A 29 18.30 -3.33 -68.06
N LYS A 30 17.81 -2.27 -67.38
CA LYS A 30 18.07 -0.83 -67.66
C LYS A 30 17.10 0.12 -66.91
N ALA A 31 17.52 1.39 -66.90
CA ALA A 31 16.73 2.63 -66.79
C ALA A 31 16.49 3.25 -65.39
N GLU A 32 17.16 4.39 -65.20
CA GLU A 32 16.83 5.48 -64.27
C GLU A 32 15.58 6.25 -64.80
N PRO A 33 14.89 7.08 -63.99
CA PRO A 33 15.35 8.47 -63.87
C PRO A 33 15.21 9.13 -62.47
N LYS A 34 15.82 10.33 -62.35
CA LYS A 34 15.93 11.15 -61.14
C LYS A 34 14.80 12.19 -60.98
N LYS A 35 14.83 12.90 -59.83
CA LYS A 35 14.16 14.18 -59.45
C LYS A 35 12.88 14.04 -58.60
N ALA A 36 12.61 14.91 -57.61
CA ALA A 36 13.49 15.84 -56.88
C ALA A 36 12.86 16.29 -55.54
N ALA A 37 13.70 16.65 -54.57
CA ALA A 37 13.35 17.48 -53.41
C ALA A 37 13.52 19.00 -53.79
N PRO A 38 13.20 20.04 -52.98
CA PRO A 38 13.47 20.08 -51.54
C PRO A 38 12.65 21.01 -50.58
N LYS A 39 12.98 20.84 -49.29
CA LYS A 39 13.17 21.87 -48.22
C LYS A 39 12.01 22.39 -47.35
N GLU A 40 12.31 22.37 -46.06
CA GLU A 40 11.65 23.06 -44.94
C GLU A 40 12.02 24.56 -44.91
N LYS A 41 11.41 25.32 -43.97
CA LYS A 41 12.09 26.41 -43.25
C LYS A 41 11.48 26.67 -41.87
N LYS A 42 12.27 27.26 -40.95
CA LYS A 42 11.91 27.55 -39.54
C LYS A 42 11.55 29.01 -39.27
N ALA A 43 10.81 29.18 -38.18
CA ALA A 43 10.51 30.34 -37.34
C ALA A 43 11.36 31.63 -37.40
N ALA A 44 10.69 32.76 -37.10
CA ALA A 44 11.15 33.86 -36.22
C ALA A 44 9.94 34.74 -35.80
N ALA A 45 10.09 35.60 -34.78
CA ALA A 45 9.04 36.51 -34.28
C ALA A 45 9.56 37.95 -34.08
N ALA A 46 8.68 38.96 -34.20
CA ALA A 46 8.91 40.35 -33.76
C ALA A 46 7.60 41.18 -33.73
N ALA A 47 7.60 42.24 -32.92
CA ALA A 47 6.63 43.34 -32.81
C ALA A 47 7.38 44.57 -32.18
N PRO A 48 6.79 45.76 -31.96
CA PRO A 48 5.53 46.37 -32.43
C PRO A 48 5.85 47.56 -33.40
N PRO A 49 5.06 48.68 -33.52
CA PRO A 49 5.00 49.72 -32.46
C PRO A 49 3.69 50.58 -32.34
N ALA A 50 3.63 51.32 -31.21
CA ALA A 50 3.09 52.68 -31.02
C ALA A 50 1.57 53.02 -31.06
N GLU A 51 1.14 53.56 -29.91
CA GLU A 51 0.05 54.53 -29.61
C GLU A 51 0.30 55.93 -30.25
N PRO A 52 -0.57 56.98 -30.15
CA PRO A 52 -1.40 57.39 -28.98
C PRO A 52 -2.81 58.01 -29.36
N GLU A 53 -3.55 58.88 -28.63
CA GLU A 53 -3.32 59.73 -27.42
C GLU A 53 -4.64 60.17 -26.71
N LYS A 54 -4.51 60.77 -25.50
CA LYS A 54 -5.28 61.85 -24.78
C LYS A 54 -6.67 62.32 -25.32
N ALA A 55 -7.65 62.77 -24.52
CA ALA A 55 -7.86 62.94 -23.05
C ALA A 55 -9.42 63.09 -22.80
N ASP A 56 -10.04 63.62 -21.72
CA ASP A 56 -9.65 64.39 -20.51
C ASP A 56 -10.73 64.26 -19.38
N LYS A 57 -10.57 65.05 -18.30
CA LYS A 57 -11.43 65.42 -17.14
C LYS A 57 -12.96 65.56 -17.34
N THR A 58 -13.87 65.64 -16.33
CA THR A 58 -14.00 65.39 -14.84
C THR A 58 -15.44 65.77 -14.43
N GLU A 59 -16.02 65.23 -13.34
CA GLU A 59 -16.77 66.03 -12.31
C GLU A 59 -17.14 65.22 -11.04
N GLU A 60 -17.58 65.89 -9.96
CA GLU A 60 -17.76 65.35 -8.59
C GLU A 60 -19.17 65.54 -7.99
N LYS A 61 -19.59 64.64 -7.06
CA LYS A 61 -20.32 64.85 -5.76
C LYS A 61 -20.97 63.51 -5.30
N LYS A 62 -20.90 63.08 -4.02
CA LYS A 62 -21.59 63.56 -2.77
C LYS A 62 -23.13 63.41 -2.85
N GLU A 63 -23.88 62.97 -1.82
CA GLU A 63 -23.66 62.72 -0.37
C GLU A 63 -24.25 61.33 0.05
N GLU A 64 -23.87 60.65 1.15
CA GLU A 64 -24.40 60.70 2.55
C GLU A 64 -25.95 60.75 2.72
N LYS A 65 -26.61 60.22 3.79
CA LYS A 65 -26.46 59.11 4.78
C LYS A 65 -27.73 59.15 5.71
N LYS A 66 -27.89 58.20 6.66
CA LYS A 66 -28.91 58.17 7.79
C LYS A 66 -30.35 57.77 7.40
N GLU A 67 -31.27 57.27 8.26
CA GLU A 67 -31.30 56.59 9.58
C GLU A 67 -32.73 55.95 9.73
N GLU A 68 -32.89 54.70 10.21
CA GLU A 68 -33.24 54.25 11.58
C GLU A 68 -34.70 54.50 12.08
N GLU A 69 -35.39 53.38 12.37
CA GLU A 69 -36.56 53.17 13.28
C GLU A 69 -37.94 53.80 12.88
N ILE A 70 -39.14 53.43 13.39
CA ILE A 70 -39.61 52.94 14.71
C ILE A 70 -40.84 51.96 14.62
N GLU A 71 -40.84 50.95 15.51
CA GLU A 71 -41.90 50.21 16.26
C GLU A 71 -43.34 49.80 15.76
N GLU A 72 -43.71 48.58 16.23
CA GLU A 72 -44.98 48.11 16.87
C GLU A 72 -46.40 48.20 16.23
N LYS A 73 -46.93 46.99 15.91
CA LYS A 73 -48.23 46.40 16.30
C LYS A 73 -49.60 47.13 16.12
N LYS A 74 -50.40 46.53 15.22
CA LYS A 74 -51.82 46.07 15.39
C LYS A 74 -52.84 46.92 16.17
N GLU A 75 -53.94 47.27 15.49
CA GLU A 75 -55.23 46.59 15.72
C GLU A 75 -56.10 46.58 14.42
N ASP A 76 -57.35 46.12 14.48
CA ASP A 76 -58.08 45.49 13.35
C ASP A 76 -59.47 46.12 13.02
N LYS A 77 -60.05 45.70 11.88
CA LYS A 77 -61.29 46.14 11.19
C LYS A 77 -61.11 47.33 10.23
N GLY A 78 -61.79 47.37 9.07
CA GLY A 78 -62.65 46.35 8.46
C GLY A 78 -63.49 46.94 7.31
N GLU A 79 -63.96 46.08 6.40
CA GLU A 79 -64.86 46.39 5.26
C GLU A 79 -64.36 47.42 4.23
N GLU A 80 -63.90 46.94 3.07
CA GLU A 80 -64.62 47.18 1.81
C GLU A 80 -64.39 46.01 0.84
N ALA A 81 -65.21 45.87 -0.21
CA ALA A 81 -65.33 44.63 -0.99
C ALA A 81 -65.19 44.81 -2.51
N GLU A 82 -64.91 43.69 -3.18
CA GLU A 82 -64.98 43.49 -4.65
C GLU A 82 -64.09 44.36 -5.56
N GLU A 83 -62.81 44.01 -5.70
CA GLU A 83 -62.24 43.95 -7.05
C GLU A 83 -61.41 42.68 -7.35
N LYS A 84 -61.72 42.11 -8.52
CA LYS A 84 -61.08 41.02 -9.29
C LYS A 84 -59.75 40.47 -8.74
N ALA A 85 -59.78 39.22 -8.27
CA ALA A 85 -58.59 38.50 -7.82
C ALA A 85 -57.59 38.23 -8.96
N ALA A 86 -56.39 38.79 -8.83
CA ALA A 86 -55.17 38.29 -9.47
C ALA A 86 -54.37 37.48 -8.43
N GLY A 87 -53.73 36.38 -8.84
CA GLY A 87 -52.98 35.50 -7.93
C GLY A 87 -51.79 36.21 -7.28
N ARG A 88 -51.59 36.02 -5.97
CA ARG A 88 -50.41 36.49 -5.23
C ARG A 88 -49.18 35.76 -5.73
N VAL A 89 -48.09 36.50 -5.96
CA VAL A 89 -46.78 35.92 -6.27
C VAL A 89 -46.21 35.28 -5.00
N PRO A 90 -45.74 34.01 -5.02
CA PRO A 90 -45.19 33.34 -3.84
C PRO A 90 -43.94 34.03 -3.27
N GLU A 91 -43.74 33.91 -1.97
CA GLU A 91 -42.57 34.41 -1.25
C GLU A 91 -41.83 33.26 -0.55
N GLU A 92 -40.62 33.52 -0.06
CA GLU A 92 -39.79 32.48 0.54
C GLU A 92 -40.40 31.99 1.86
N GLY A 93 -40.58 30.68 2.00
CA GLY A 93 -41.31 30.08 3.12
C GLY A 93 -42.78 29.75 2.86
N ASP A 94 -43.42 30.33 1.84
CA ASP A 94 -44.81 30.00 1.46
C ASP A 94 -44.94 28.53 1.01
N VAL A 95 -46.13 27.94 1.18
CA VAL A 95 -46.51 26.67 0.55
C VAL A 95 -47.34 26.97 -0.69
N LEU A 96 -46.93 26.43 -1.84
CA LEU A 96 -47.56 26.68 -3.13
C LEU A 96 -48.93 25.98 -3.24
N ASP A 97 -49.95 26.75 -3.62
CA ASP A 97 -51.16 26.22 -4.22
C ASP A 97 -50.84 25.68 -5.63
N LEU A 98 -50.62 24.38 -5.72
CA LEU A 98 -50.22 23.69 -6.96
C LEU A 98 -51.27 23.77 -8.08
N SER A 99 -52.52 24.14 -7.78
CA SER A 99 -53.55 24.36 -8.82
C SER A 99 -53.20 25.55 -9.74
N GLN A 100 -52.44 26.52 -9.23
CA GLN A 100 -51.97 27.69 -9.98
C GLN A 100 -50.79 27.36 -10.93
N PHE A 101 -50.26 26.13 -10.86
CA PHE A 101 -49.09 25.65 -11.60
C PHE A 101 -49.40 24.52 -12.59
N GLU A 102 -50.68 24.34 -12.94
CA GLU A 102 -51.17 23.32 -13.87
C GLU A 102 -51.07 23.72 -15.36
N ALA A 103 -50.68 24.98 -15.65
CA ALA A 103 -50.49 25.46 -17.01
C ALA A 103 -49.47 24.61 -17.78
N GLU A 104 -49.87 24.13 -18.97
CA GLU A 104 -49.03 23.32 -19.84
C GLU A 104 -47.88 24.16 -20.43
N ILE A 105 -46.67 23.62 -20.36
CA ILE A 105 -45.43 24.17 -20.90
C ILE A 105 -44.68 23.08 -21.66
N GLU A 106 -43.74 23.48 -22.52
CA GLU A 106 -42.93 22.54 -23.30
C GLU A 106 -41.48 22.52 -22.82
N LEU A 107 -40.92 21.32 -22.67
CA LEU A 107 -39.48 21.11 -22.61
C LEU A 107 -38.86 21.38 -23.99
N ASN A 108 -37.56 21.63 -24.03
CA ASN A 108 -36.86 21.97 -25.27
C ASN A 108 -36.91 20.89 -26.36
N ASP A 109 -37.10 19.62 -25.99
CA ASP A 109 -37.29 18.47 -26.88
C ASP A 109 -38.71 18.37 -27.47
N GLY A 110 -39.65 19.18 -26.99
CA GLY A 110 -41.08 19.14 -27.36
C GLY A 110 -41.97 18.36 -26.39
N THR A 111 -41.43 17.82 -25.30
CA THR A 111 -42.21 17.11 -24.28
C THR A 111 -43.09 18.09 -23.49
N LYS A 112 -44.41 17.88 -23.51
CA LYS A 112 -45.39 18.65 -22.73
C LYS A 112 -45.36 18.25 -21.25
N THR A 113 -45.36 19.25 -20.37
CA THR A 113 -45.32 19.08 -18.91
C THR A 113 -45.98 20.28 -18.20
N SER A 114 -46.00 20.27 -16.87
CA SER A 114 -46.40 21.41 -16.02
C SER A 114 -45.45 21.50 -14.82
N PHE A 115 -45.33 22.65 -14.18
CA PHE A 115 -44.44 22.77 -13.01
C PHE A 115 -44.88 21.85 -11.87
N ARG A 116 -46.21 21.69 -11.69
CA ARG A 116 -46.79 20.69 -10.79
C ARG A 116 -46.26 19.27 -11.09
N LYS A 117 -46.34 18.83 -12.35
CA LYS A 117 -45.85 17.49 -12.76
C LYS A 117 -44.35 17.32 -12.49
N LEU A 118 -43.53 18.32 -12.78
CA LEU A 118 -42.09 18.26 -12.52
C LEU A 118 -41.77 18.14 -11.02
N LEU A 119 -42.58 18.77 -10.15
CA LEU A 119 -42.45 18.61 -8.70
C LEU A 119 -42.90 17.22 -8.24
N GLU A 120 -44.01 16.70 -8.79
CA GLU A 120 -44.51 15.34 -8.56
C GLU A 120 -43.52 14.26 -9.05
N GLU A 121 -42.75 14.51 -10.11
CA GLU A 121 -41.70 13.62 -10.65
C GLU A 121 -40.31 13.78 -9.96
N SER A 122 -40.02 14.94 -9.33
CA SER A 122 -38.76 15.17 -8.61
C SER A 122 -38.61 14.27 -7.37
N LYS A 123 -37.37 14.03 -6.90
CA LYS A 123 -37.16 13.31 -5.63
C LYS A 123 -37.41 14.23 -4.42
N GLU A 124 -36.63 15.31 -4.34
CA GLU A 124 -36.48 16.13 -3.13
C GLU A 124 -36.91 17.59 -3.31
N GLY A 125 -37.35 17.95 -4.52
CA GLY A 125 -37.69 19.32 -4.91
C GLY A 125 -37.17 19.70 -6.30
N VAL A 126 -37.55 20.90 -6.74
CA VAL A 126 -37.22 21.47 -8.05
C VAL A 126 -36.56 22.83 -7.88
N VAL A 127 -35.49 23.06 -8.64
CA VAL A 127 -34.80 24.36 -8.76
C VAL A 127 -34.91 24.84 -10.20
N VAL A 128 -35.41 26.05 -10.40
CA VAL A 128 -35.54 26.69 -11.71
C VAL A 128 -34.74 27.98 -11.72
N PHE A 129 -33.67 28.04 -12.52
CA PHE A 129 -32.98 29.30 -12.80
C PHE A 129 -33.59 29.96 -14.05
N THR A 130 -33.95 31.23 -13.95
CA THR A 130 -34.54 31.99 -15.07
C THR A 130 -33.50 32.78 -15.83
N TYR A 131 -33.61 32.84 -17.16
CA TYR A 131 -32.69 33.62 -17.99
C TYR A 131 -33.42 34.45 -19.08
N PRO A 132 -33.00 35.72 -19.32
CA PRO A 132 -33.65 36.61 -20.30
C PRO A 132 -33.74 36.12 -21.75
N LYS A 133 -32.70 35.43 -22.26
CA LYS A 133 -32.65 34.95 -23.65
C LYS A 133 -31.53 33.93 -23.88
N ALA A 134 -31.84 32.80 -24.49
CA ALA A 134 -30.91 31.75 -24.87
C ALA A 134 -29.71 32.26 -25.69
N SER A 135 -28.55 31.61 -25.55
CA SER A 135 -27.29 31.92 -26.25
C SER A 135 -26.70 33.34 -26.10
N THR A 136 -27.30 34.23 -25.29
CA THR A 136 -26.71 35.55 -24.99
C THR A 136 -25.61 35.44 -23.92
N PRO A 137 -24.53 36.25 -23.94
CA PRO A 137 -23.33 36.01 -23.13
C PRO A 137 -23.57 35.78 -21.62
N GLY A 138 -24.38 36.63 -20.98
CA GLY A 138 -24.70 36.48 -19.55
C GLY A 138 -25.60 35.27 -19.22
N CYS A 139 -26.41 34.79 -20.18
CA CYS A 139 -27.22 33.59 -20.02
C CYS A 139 -26.40 32.32 -20.31
N THR A 140 -25.51 32.37 -21.30
CA THR A 140 -24.48 31.34 -21.52
C THR A 140 -23.60 31.18 -20.28
N ARG A 141 -23.14 32.28 -19.64
CA ARG A 141 -22.35 32.20 -18.41
C ARG A 141 -23.10 31.52 -17.26
N GLN A 142 -24.37 31.89 -17.03
CA GLN A 142 -25.19 31.26 -15.99
C GLN A 142 -25.42 29.77 -16.28
N ALA A 143 -25.81 29.41 -17.50
CA ALA A 143 -26.09 28.02 -17.85
C ALA A 143 -24.82 27.14 -17.85
N CYS A 144 -23.68 27.66 -18.30
CA CYS A 144 -22.41 26.94 -18.16
C CYS A 144 -22.06 26.71 -16.69
N ALA A 145 -22.21 27.72 -15.81
CA ALA A 145 -21.92 27.55 -14.39
C ALA A 145 -22.84 26.50 -13.71
N PHE A 146 -24.14 26.50 -14.03
CA PHE A 146 -25.08 25.46 -13.57
C PHE A 146 -24.84 24.07 -14.20
N ARG A 147 -24.21 23.97 -15.37
CA ARG A 147 -23.72 22.71 -15.95
C ARG A 147 -22.48 22.21 -15.21
N ASP A 148 -21.52 23.09 -14.99
CA ASP A 148 -20.19 22.75 -14.48
C ASP A 148 -20.26 22.29 -13.01
N ASP A 149 -21.27 22.74 -12.26
CA ASP A 149 -21.57 22.32 -10.88
C ASP A 149 -22.73 21.30 -10.76
N TYR A 150 -23.26 20.79 -11.88
CA TYR A 150 -24.54 20.04 -11.92
C TYR A 150 -24.59 18.81 -10.99
N THR A 151 -23.49 18.08 -10.85
CA THR A 151 -23.38 16.91 -9.96
C THR A 151 -23.61 17.30 -8.50
N ASN A 152 -23.02 18.41 -8.06
CA ASN A 152 -23.16 18.90 -6.70
C ASN A 152 -24.58 19.42 -6.47
N LEU A 153 -25.10 20.23 -7.41
CA LEU A 153 -26.45 20.80 -7.34
C LEU A 153 -27.57 19.76 -7.30
N THR A 154 -27.33 18.55 -7.83
CA THR A 154 -28.29 17.43 -7.84
C THR A 154 -28.04 16.39 -6.74
N SER A 155 -26.94 16.49 -5.99
CA SER A 155 -26.54 15.51 -4.96
C SER A 155 -27.61 15.26 -3.89
N THR A 156 -28.33 16.32 -3.48
CA THR A 156 -29.45 16.27 -2.51
C THR A 156 -30.80 15.96 -3.17
N GLY A 157 -30.81 15.31 -4.34
CA GLY A 157 -32.02 14.87 -5.05
C GLY A 157 -32.84 15.99 -5.71
N LEU A 158 -32.38 17.24 -5.66
CA LEU A 158 -33.01 18.38 -6.30
C LEU A 158 -32.90 18.26 -7.83
N SER A 159 -33.98 18.58 -8.54
CA SER A 159 -34.02 18.56 -10.01
C SER A 159 -33.83 19.97 -10.57
N ILE A 160 -32.77 20.18 -11.36
CA ILE A 160 -32.42 21.50 -11.92
C ILE A 160 -33.05 21.70 -13.30
N PHE A 161 -33.63 22.88 -13.54
CA PHE A 161 -34.17 23.31 -14.84
C PHE A 161 -33.73 24.74 -15.15
N GLY A 162 -33.52 25.04 -16.43
CA GLY A 162 -33.39 26.43 -16.91
C GLY A 162 -34.68 26.89 -17.59
N LEU A 163 -35.20 28.08 -17.24
CA LEU A 163 -36.47 28.61 -17.78
C LEU A 163 -36.28 29.93 -18.54
N SER A 164 -36.83 30.01 -19.77
CA SER A 164 -36.93 31.25 -20.54
C SER A 164 -38.20 31.30 -21.41
N GLY A 165 -38.50 32.49 -21.93
CA GLY A 165 -39.55 32.69 -22.93
C GLY A 165 -39.11 32.47 -24.37
N ASP A 166 -38.01 31.75 -24.58
CA ASP A 166 -37.58 31.29 -25.90
C ASP A 166 -38.41 30.05 -26.34
N SER A 167 -38.38 29.70 -27.62
CA SER A 167 -39.07 28.52 -28.16
C SER A 167 -38.25 27.23 -27.98
N PRO A 168 -38.88 26.03 -28.00
CA PRO A 168 -38.17 24.75 -27.89
C PRO A 168 -37.00 24.61 -28.87
N LYS A 169 -37.14 25.07 -30.11
CA LYS A 169 -36.06 25.08 -31.12
C LYS A 169 -34.85 25.93 -30.69
N ALA A 170 -35.09 27.09 -30.08
CA ALA A 170 -34.02 27.97 -29.61
C ALA A 170 -33.34 27.40 -28.35
N ASN A 171 -34.12 26.86 -27.42
CA ASN A 171 -33.58 26.24 -26.20
C ASN A 171 -32.84 24.92 -26.49
N THR A 172 -33.31 24.06 -27.40
CA THR A 172 -32.56 22.87 -27.84
C THR A 172 -31.25 23.26 -28.53
N THR A 173 -31.27 24.28 -29.41
CA THR A 173 -30.03 24.80 -30.02
C THR A 173 -29.03 25.27 -28.96
N PHE A 174 -29.50 25.88 -27.87
CA PHE A 174 -28.67 26.34 -26.77
C PHE A 174 -28.17 25.20 -25.87
N GLN A 175 -29.04 24.26 -25.49
CA GLN A 175 -28.71 23.06 -24.71
C GLN A 175 -27.63 22.22 -25.41
N THR A 176 -27.85 21.87 -26.69
CA THR A 176 -26.89 21.10 -27.49
C THR A 176 -25.57 21.85 -27.67
N LYS A 177 -25.60 23.17 -27.94
CA LYS A 177 -24.38 23.97 -28.15
C LYS A 177 -23.53 24.11 -26.89
N GLN A 178 -24.15 24.18 -25.71
CA GLN A 178 -23.44 24.32 -24.42
C GLN A 178 -23.29 22.99 -23.66
N LYS A 179 -23.78 21.86 -24.19
CA LYS A 179 -23.78 20.54 -23.55
C LYS A 179 -24.40 20.57 -22.14
N LEU A 180 -25.57 21.18 -21.99
CA LEU A 180 -26.26 21.26 -20.69
C LEU A 180 -26.89 19.89 -20.35
N PRO A 181 -26.60 19.30 -19.17
CA PRO A 181 -27.07 17.97 -18.78
C PRO A 181 -28.53 17.94 -18.29
N TYR A 182 -29.10 19.11 -18.03
CA TYR A 182 -30.49 19.30 -17.61
C TYR A 182 -31.38 19.79 -18.77
N PRO A 183 -32.71 19.56 -18.68
CA PRO A 183 -33.68 20.09 -19.63
C PRO A 183 -33.93 21.59 -19.43
N LEU A 184 -34.43 22.23 -20.49
CA LEU A 184 -34.82 23.65 -20.51
C LEU A 184 -36.33 23.79 -20.72
N LEU A 185 -36.97 24.54 -19.83
CA LEU A 185 -38.38 24.90 -19.86
C LEU A 185 -38.61 26.08 -20.81
N CYS A 186 -39.60 25.96 -21.68
CA CYS A 186 -39.97 26.97 -22.67
C CYS A 186 -41.35 27.55 -22.33
N ASP A 187 -41.39 28.85 -22.00
CA ASP A 187 -42.63 29.58 -21.65
C ASP A 187 -42.81 30.83 -22.55
N PRO A 188 -43.16 30.68 -23.84
CA PRO A 188 -43.36 31.81 -24.76
C PRO A 188 -44.51 32.76 -24.36
N SER A 189 -45.41 32.25 -23.51
CA SER A 189 -46.55 32.94 -22.88
C SER A 189 -46.15 33.82 -21.68
N PHE A 190 -44.99 33.55 -21.06
CA PHE A 190 -44.56 34.13 -19.79
C PHE A 190 -45.62 33.93 -18.68
N THR A 191 -46.21 32.73 -18.61
CA THR A 191 -47.19 32.31 -17.57
C THR A 191 -46.48 31.78 -16.34
N LEU A 192 -45.62 30.76 -16.46
CA LEU A 192 -44.83 30.24 -15.34
C LEU A 192 -43.79 31.27 -14.86
N ILE A 193 -43.16 31.98 -15.79
CA ILE A 193 -42.26 33.12 -15.50
C ILE A 193 -43.02 34.24 -14.76
N GLY A 194 -44.33 34.38 -15.04
CA GLY A 194 -45.24 35.27 -14.32
C GLY A 194 -45.52 34.78 -12.89
N ALA A 195 -45.87 33.50 -12.73
CA ALA A 195 -46.19 32.87 -11.45
C ALA A 195 -45.02 32.92 -10.45
N PHE A 196 -43.77 32.73 -10.90
CA PHE A 196 -42.58 32.92 -10.05
C PHE A 196 -42.25 34.39 -9.74
N GLY A 197 -42.99 35.36 -10.31
CA GLY A 197 -42.71 36.78 -10.14
C GLY A 197 -41.41 37.25 -10.81
N LEU A 198 -40.96 36.54 -11.85
CA LEU A 198 -39.71 36.80 -12.56
C LEU A 198 -39.97 37.31 -14.00
N LYS A 199 -41.12 37.95 -14.21
CA LYS A 199 -41.56 38.55 -15.48
C LYS A 199 -41.24 40.04 -15.53
N LYS A 200 -40.68 40.50 -16.65
CA LYS A 200 -40.46 41.93 -16.93
C LYS A 200 -41.68 42.49 -17.67
N SER A 201 -42.25 43.59 -17.14
CA SER A 201 -43.33 44.32 -17.83
C SER A 201 -42.79 45.15 -19.01
N PRO A 202 -43.49 45.24 -20.16
CA PRO A 202 -44.70 44.48 -20.52
C PRO A 202 -44.39 43.06 -21.01
N LYS A 203 -43.16 42.75 -21.44
CA LYS A 203 -42.73 41.40 -21.86
C LYS A 203 -41.23 41.17 -21.61
N GLY A 204 -40.88 40.00 -21.09
CA GLY A 204 -39.50 39.53 -20.88
C GLY A 204 -39.32 38.74 -19.58
N THR A 205 -38.13 38.18 -19.37
CA THR A 205 -37.74 37.42 -18.17
C THR A 205 -36.71 38.21 -17.36
N VAL A 206 -36.86 38.22 -16.04
CA VAL A 206 -35.86 38.68 -15.07
C VAL A 206 -34.93 37.51 -14.75
N ARG A 207 -33.61 37.74 -14.69
CA ARG A 207 -32.67 36.69 -14.26
C ARG A 207 -32.80 36.47 -12.75
N GLY A 208 -32.93 35.22 -12.34
CA GLY A 208 -33.09 34.84 -10.94
C GLY A 208 -33.06 33.33 -10.76
N VAL A 209 -33.43 32.90 -9.56
CA VAL A 209 -33.65 31.50 -9.20
C VAL A 209 -34.89 31.37 -8.33
N PHE A 210 -35.62 30.27 -8.53
CA PHE A 210 -36.78 29.85 -7.76
C PHE A 210 -36.56 28.38 -7.35
N ALA A 211 -36.77 28.03 -6.09
CA ALA A 211 -36.59 26.66 -5.59
C ALA A 211 -37.75 26.26 -4.67
N VAL A 212 -38.15 24.98 -4.73
CA VAL A 212 -39.29 24.43 -3.98
C VAL A 212 -38.96 23.01 -3.51
N ASN A 213 -39.27 22.63 -2.27
CA ASN A 213 -39.13 21.25 -1.80
C ASN A 213 -40.26 20.34 -2.31
N LYS A 214 -40.14 19.03 -2.06
CA LYS A 214 -41.14 18.03 -2.49
C LYS A 214 -42.54 18.32 -1.94
N GLU A 215 -42.63 18.95 -0.77
CA GLU A 215 -43.87 19.34 -0.07
C GLU A 215 -44.52 20.62 -0.62
N GLY A 216 -43.95 21.26 -1.64
CA GLY A 216 -44.48 22.48 -2.24
C GLY A 216 -44.11 23.79 -1.52
N LYS A 217 -43.25 23.75 -0.50
CA LYS A 217 -42.73 24.94 0.18
C LYS A 217 -41.62 25.61 -0.63
N VAL A 218 -41.74 26.92 -0.84
CA VAL A 218 -40.72 27.76 -1.49
C VAL A 218 -39.48 27.84 -0.60
N LEU A 219 -38.34 27.42 -1.15
CA LEU A 219 -37.02 27.42 -0.52
C LEU A 219 -36.18 28.64 -0.92
N LEU A 220 -36.35 29.15 -2.15
CA LEU A 220 -35.69 30.35 -2.66
C LEU A 220 -36.61 31.09 -3.62
N ARG A 221 -36.63 32.42 -3.56
CA ARG A 221 -37.09 33.27 -4.68
C ARG A 221 -36.25 34.54 -4.76
N THR A 222 -35.20 34.55 -5.59
CA THR A 222 -34.28 35.70 -5.68
C THR A 222 -33.94 36.09 -7.13
N PRO A 223 -34.18 37.34 -7.55
CA PRO A 223 -33.56 37.89 -8.77
C PRO A 223 -32.07 38.18 -8.55
N GLY A 224 -31.23 37.93 -9.56
CA GLY A 224 -29.78 38.04 -9.41
C GLY A 224 -28.97 37.89 -10.70
N GLY A 225 -27.69 38.24 -10.61
CA GLY A 225 -26.68 37.92 -11.63
C GLY A 225 -26.27 36.44 -11.62
N PRO A 226 -25.55 35.96 -12.66
CA PRO A 226 -25.19 34.54 -12.80
C PRO A 226 -24.58 33.90 -11.56
N GLU A 227 -23.58 34.55 -10.96
CA GLU A 227 -22.87 34.12 -9.75
C GLU A 227 -23.85 34.03 -8.57
N LYS A 228 -24.55 35.13 -8.25
CA LYS A 228 -25.53 35.16 -7.15
C LYS A 228 -26.59 34.05 -7.27
N THR A 229 -27.05 33.74 -8.48
CA THR A 229 -28.04 32.66 -8.68
C THR A 229 -27.47 31.25 -8.48
N LEU A 230 -26.16 31.03 -8.71
CA LEU A 230 -25.53 29.74 -8.43
C LEU A 230 -25.25 29.57 -6.94
N ASN A 231 -24.58 30.55 -6.33
CA ASN A 231 -24.19 30.50 -4.92
C ASN A 231 -25.38 30.21 -3.99
N LEU A 232 -26.54 30.83 -4.22
CA LEU A 232 -27.75 30.59 -3.42
C LEU A 232 -28.25 29.13 -3.50
N VAL A 233 -28.07 28.45 -4.64
CA VAL A 233 -28.43 27.03 -4.77
C VAL A 233 -27.36 26.13 -4.14
N GLN A 234 -26.08 26.49 -4.25
CA GLN A 234 -25.00 25.81 -3.54
C GLN A 234 -25.21 25.88 -2.01
N ASP A 235 -25.59 27.04 -1.48
CA ASP A 235 -25.92 27.23 -0.07
C ASP A 235 -27.13 26.39 0.36
N LEU A 236 -28.19 26.36 -0.45
CA LEU A 236 -29.36 25.51 -0.22
C LEU A 236 -29.01 24.01 -0.21
N VAL A 237 -28.14 23.58 -1.12
CA VAL A 237 -27.66 22.19 -1.23
C VAL A 237 -26.79 21.84 -0.02
N LYS A 238 -25.87 22.71 0.40
CA LYS A 238 -25.06 22.53 1.61
C LYS A 238 -25.94 22.43 2.87
N GLY A 239 -26.96 23.29 2.99
CA GLY A 239 -27.94 23.24 4.08
C GLY A 239 -28.77 21.95 4.10
N LYS A 240 -29.09 21.37 2.94
CA LYS A 240 -29.71 20.01 2.86
C LYS A 240 -28.72 18.87 3.13
N LYS A 241 -27.45 19.01 2.74
CA LYS A 241 -26.41 17.97 2.88
C LYS A 241 -25.91 17.85 4.33
N TYR A 242 -25.86 18.97 5.07
CA TYR A 242 -25.38 19.02 6.46
C TYR A 242 -26.34 19.77 7.40
N PRO A 243 -27.59 19.30 7.58
CA PRO A 243 -28.64 20.02 8.34
C PRO A 243 -28.34 20.22 9.83
N GLN A 244 -27.32 19.53 10.36
CA GLN A 244 -26.81 19.71 11.72
C GLN A 244 -25.97 20.99 11.91
N PHE A 245 -25.52 21.65 10.84
CA PHE A 245 -24.76 22.89 10.92
C PHE A 245 -25.63 24.11 10.60
N GLN A 246 -25.49 25.17 11.40
CA GLN A 246 -26.02 26.47 11.04
C GLN A 246 -25.13 27.14 9.97
N GLN A 247 -25.69 28.00 9.13
CA GLN A 247 -24.98 28.53 7.95
C GLN A 247 -23.72 29.36 8.32
N ASN A 248 -23.72 30.01 9.49
CA ASN A 248 -22.55 30.66 10.09
C ASN A 248 -21.45 29.67 10.54
N GLU A 249 -21.81 28.45 10.96
CA GLU A 249 -20.83 27.39 11.25
C GLU A 249 -20.18 26.90 9.96
N ILE A 250 -20.96 26.73 8.88
CA ILE A 250 -20.41 26.34 7.57
C ILE A 250 -19.40 27.39 7.07
N PHE A 251 -19.70 28.68 7.21
CA PHE A 251 -18.72 29.74 6.93
C PHE A 251 -17.49 29.64 7.85
N THR A 252 -17.67 29.34 9.14
CA THR A 252 -16.56 29.20 10.09
C THR A 252 -15.65 28.01 9.74
N LEU A 253 -16.21 26.89 9.28
CA LEU A 253 -15.46 25.74 8.76
C LEU A 253 -14.73 26.07 7.46
N GLN A 254 -15.33 26.86 6.57
CA GLN A 254 -14.69 27.32 5.33
C GLN A 254 -13.50 28.24 5.64
N ASP A 255 -13.68 29.15 6.60
CA ASP A 255 -12.65 30.04 7.12
C ASP A 255 -11.53 29.28 7.86
N ALA A 256 -11.81 28.10 8.41
CA ALA A 256 -10.80 27.22 9.00
C ALA A 256 -10.02 26.46 7.92
N PHE A 257 -10.71 25.93 6.91
CA PHE A 257 -10.13 25.21 5.77
C PHE A 257 -9.16 26.10 4.97
N HIS A 258 -9.56 27.31 4.59
CA HIS A 258 -8.67 28.26 3.88
C HIS A 258 -7.43 28.69 4.70
N LYS A 259 -7.47 28.59 6.04
CA LYS A 259 -6.30 28.88 6.89
C LYS A 259 -5.31 27.72 6.98
N LEU A 260 -5.74 26.52 6.61
CA LEU A 260 -4.89 25.32 6.50
C LEU A 260 -4.32 25.21 5.08
N ASP A 261 -5.10 25.55 4.05
CA ASP A 261 -4.65 25.57 2.67
C ASP A 261 -3.92 26.88 2.30
N VAL A 262 -2.74 27.06 2.90
CA VAL A 262 -1.91 28.28 2.77
C VAL A 262 -1.44 28.56 1.33
N ASP A 263 -1.50 27.57 0.42
CA ASP A 263 -1.12 27.72 -1.00
C ASP A 263 -2.33 27.86 -1.95
N ASP A 264 -3.56 27.94 -1.44
CA ASP A 264 -4.80 28.08 -2.23
C ASP A 264 -5.00 26.94 -3.26
N LYS A 265 -4.70 25.70 -2.83
CA LYS A 265 -4.73 24.46 -3.65
C LYS A 265 -6.15 23.93 -3.93
N GLY A 266 -7.11 24.28 -3.07
CA GLY A 266 -8.45 23.70 -2.99
C GLY A 266 -8.57 22.44 -2.12
N TYR A 267 -7.48 21.96 -1.50
CA TYR A 267 -7.46 20.69 -0.78
C TYR A 267 -6.38 20.64 0.33
N LEU A 268 -6.59 19.72 1.29
CA LEU A 268 -5.64 19.36 2.33
C LEU A 268 -5.17 17.91 2.18
N ASP A 269 -4.00 17.58 2.73
CA ASP A 269 -3.55 16.20 2.87
C ASP A 269 -4.17 15.52 4.11
N GLU A 270 -4.31 14.18 4.09
CA GLU A 270 -4.89 13.41 5.21
C GLU A 270 -4.23 13.73 6.57
N ALA A 271 -2.90 13.83 6.60
CA ALA A 271 -2.15 14.06 7.84
C ALA A 271 -2.35 15.47 8.41
N GLU A 272 -2.47 16.48 7.53
CA GLU A 272 -2.77 17.86 7.93
C GLU A 272 -4.21 17.97 8.42
N THR A 273 -5.13 17.33 7.70
CA THR A 273 -6.55 17.22 8.06
C THR A 273 -6.74 16.60 9.44
N ILE A 274 -6.16 15.41 9.68
CA ILE A 274 -6.28 14.72 10.98
C ILE A 274 -5.73 15.62 12.10
N LYS A 275 -4.54 16.22 11.92
CA LYS A 275 -3.90 17.06 12.94
C LYS A 275 -4.69 18.35 13.22
N ALA A 276 -5.26 18.98 12.19
CA ALA A 276 -6.09 20.17 12.35
C ALA A 276 -7.40 19.85 13.05
N THR A 277 -8.10 18.79 12.65
CA THR A 277 -9.37 18.36 13.25
C THR A 277 -9.18 17.83 14.68
N GLN A 278 -8.06 17.16 14.97
CA GLN A 278 -7.65 16.81 16.33
C GLN A 278 -7.57 18.04 17.24
N ALA A 279 -7.04 19.16 16.73
CA ALA A 279 -6.93 20.41 17.46
C ALA A 279 -8.26 21.18 17.56
N SER A 280 -9.10 21.20 16.52
CA SER A 280 -10.38 21.91 16.53
C SER A 280 -11.44 21.20 17.37
N GLU A 281 -11.64 19.89 17.17
CA GLU A 281 -12.66 19.09 17.85
C GLU A 281 -12.18 18.53 19.19
N ARG A 282 -10.86 18.62 19.48
CA ARG A 282 -10.21 18.15 20.72
C ARG A 282 -10.39 16.64 20.98
N LEU A 283 -10.44 15.85 19.90
CA LEU A 283 -10.59 14.40 19.94
C LEU A 283 -9.23 13.69 19.81
N PRO A 284 -9.10 12.41 20.22
CA PRO A 284 -7.88 11.63 20.01
C PRO A 284 -7.59 11.40 18.51
N TYR A 285 -6.30 11.28 18.17
CA TYR A 285 -5.81 11.05 16.80
C TYR A 285 -6.55 9.89 16.11
N ASP A 286 -6.62 8.74 16.79
CA ASP A 286 -7.22 7.51 16.25
C ASP A 286 -8.72 7.64 15.96
N VAL A 287 -9.44 8.49 16.70
CA VAL A 287 -10.87 8.75 16.48
C VAL A 287 -11.06 9.56 15.20
N VAL A 288 -10.32 10.67 15.07
CA VAL A 288 -10.35 11.54 13.87
C VAL A 288 -9.92 10.75 12.63
N ARG A 289 -8.85 9.94 12.76
CA ARG A 289 -8.34 9.06 11.71
C ARG A 289 -9.34 8.01 11.27
N GLN A 290 -10.02 7.33 12.20
CA GLN A 290 -11.01 6.31 11.87
C GLN A 290 -12.23 6.93 11.17
N THR A 291 -12.73 8.08 11.65
CA THR A 291 -13.84 8.76 10.97
C THR A 291 -13.44 9.32 9.60
N LEU A 292 -12.18 9.71 9.37
CA LEU A 292 -11.71 10.08 8.02
C LEU A 292 -11.65 8.87 7.07
N LYS A 293 -11.45 7.64 7.57
CA LYS A 293 -11.61 6.41 6.76
C LYS A 293 -13.08 6.13 6.38
N GLU A 294 -14.04 6.81 7.00
CA GLU A 294 -15.47 6.71 6.72
C GLU A 294 -15.99 7.86 5.82
N VAL A 295 -15.12 8.77 5.38
CA VAL A 295 -15.41 9.82 4.37
C VAL A 295 -15.03 9.31 2.98
N GLU A 296 -15.89 9.52 1.98
CA GLU A 296 -15.68 9.04 0.60
C GLU A 296 -14.73 9.95 -0.19
N LEU A 297 -13.45 9.97 0.21
CA LEU A 297 -12.39 10.71 -0.50
C LEU A 297 -12.19 10.21 -1.94
N ASP A 298 -11.73 11.10 -2.81
CA ASP A 298 -11.46 10.80 -4.22
C ASP A 298 -10.27 9.83 -4.44
N SER A 299 -10.05 9.46 -5.70
CA SER A 299 -8.89 8.68 -6.18
C SER A 299 -7.50 9.21 -5.79
N SER A 300 -7.35 10.51 -5.52
CA SER A 300 -6.10 11.10 -5.04
C SER A 300 -5.95 11.07 -3.51
N ARG A 301 -7.03 10.73 -2.78
CA ARG A 301 -7.15 10.75 -1.31
C ARG A 301 -6.74 12.08 -0.67
N ARG A 302 -7.03 13.17 -1.37
CA ARG A 302 -7.01 14.53 -0.83
C ARG A 302 -8.34 14.81 -0.14
N VAL A 303 -8.33 15.79 0.76
CA VAL A 303 -9.50 16.22 1.51
C VAL A 303 -9.92 17.58 0.97
N GLU A 304 -10.99 17.62 0.18
CA GLU A 304 -11.61 18.86 -0.27
C GLU A 304 -12.47 19.48 0.85
N PHE A 305 -13.00 20.68 0.64
CA PHE A 305 -13.79 21.37 1.66
C PHE A 305 -15.04 20.56 2.09
N GLU A 306 -15.70 19.87 1.16
CA GLU A 306 -16.89 19.07 1.50
C GLU A 306 -16.53 17.82 2.32
N ASP A 307 -15.36 17.23 2.10
CA ASP A 307 -14.83 16.09 2.87
C ASP A 307 -14.48 16.51 4.30
N TYR A 308 -13.89 17.72 4.45
CA TYR A 308 -13.59 18.31 5.76
C TYR A 308 -14.86 18.60 6.57
N VAL A 309 -15.92 19.09 5.92
CA VAL A 309 -17.23 19.30 6.54
C VAL A 309 -17.91 17.97 6.90
N ASP A 310 -17.79 16.93 6.06
CA ASP A 310 -18.32 15.60 6.35
C ASP A 310 -17.58 14.88 7.49
N LEU A 311 -16.25 15.02 7.57
CA LEU A 311 -15.45 14.56 8.71
C LEU A 311 -15.95 15.17 10.01
N ILE A 312 -16.10 16.50 10.07
CA ILE A 312 -16.55 17.20 11.28
C ILE A 312 -18.02 16.90 11.59
N ALA A 313 -18.86 16.71 10.57
CA ALA A 313 -20.24 16.26 10.73
C ALA A 313 -20.32 14.89 11.43
N LYS A 314 -19.55 13.90 10.95
CA LYS A 314 -19.49 12.54 11.51
C LYS A 314 -18.92 12.55 12.93
N LEU A 315 -17.84 13.28 13.18
CA LEU A 315 -17.25 13.41 14.52
C LEU A 315 -18.21 14.04 15.54
N ARG A 316 -18.93 15.11 15.17
CA ARG A 316 -19.89 15.78 16.08
C ARG A 316 -21.17 14.98 16.28
N SER A 317 -21.68 14.30 15.24
CA SER A 317 -22.89 13.47 15.35
C SER A 317 -22.66 12.20 16.16
N GLY A 318 -21.49 11.58 16.07
CA GLY A 318 -21.09 10.46 16.94
C GLY A 318 -20.86 10.84 18.42
N GLY A 319 -20.83 12.15 18.73
CA GLY A 319 -20.45 12.67 20.05
C GLY A 319 -21.59 12.93 21.04
N GLN A 320 -22.87 12.81 20.66
CA GLN A 320 -23.99 13.13 21.58
C GLN A 320 -24.59 11.89 22.30
N PRO A 321 -24.62 11.88 23.64
CA PRO A 321 -25.52 11.03 24.40
C PRO A 321 -26.98 11.46 24.14
N ALA A 322 -27.89 10.50 23.95
CA ALA A 322 -29.30 10.79 23.69
C ALA A 322 -29.94 11.63 24.82
N SER A 323 -30.68 12.67 24.43
CA SER A 323 -31.27 13.63 25.37
C SER A 323 -32.45 13.04 26.17
N ALA A 324 -32.56 13.43 27.45
CA ALA A 324 -33.64 12.97 28.32
C ALA A 324 -34.09 14.05 29.32
N ALA A 325 -35.28 14.62 29.04
CA ALA A 325 -36.27 15.25 29.94
C ALA A 325 -35.85 16.34 30.98
N PRO A 326 -36.73 17.34 31.24
CA PRO A 326 -36.53 18.30 32.34
C PRO A 326 -36.74 17.66 33.73
N PRO A 327 -36.12 18.23 34.80
CA PRO A 327 -36.00 17.55 36.09
C PRO A 327 -37.22 17.69 37.01
N VAL A 328 -37.46 16.65 37.82
CA VAL A 328 -38.35 16.67 38.99
C VAL A 328 -37.48 16.64 40.27
N PRO A 329 -37.71 17.51 41.27
CA PRO A 329 -36.75 17.70 42.36
C PRO A 329 -36.93 16.77 43.55
N SER A 330 -35.83 16.14 44.00
CA SER A 330 -35.69 15.61 45.36
C SER A 330 -34.27 15.88 45.90
N LYS A 331 -34.17 16.15 47.20
CA LYS A 331 -32.94 16.44 47.96
C LYS A 331 -32.71 15.30 49.00
N PRO A 332 -31.62 15.30 49.77
CA PRO A 332 -30.24 15.18 49.30
C PRO A 332 -29.45 14.12 50.11
N SER A 333 -28.32 13.63 49.60
CA SER A 333 -27.29 13.05 50.46
C SER A 333 -25.89 13.35 49.92
N SER A 334 -24.98 13.70 50.84
CA SER A 334 -23.62 14.13 50.54
C SER A 334 -22.67 12.94 50.43
N HIS A 335 -21.75 12.98 49.47
CA HIS A 335 -20.32 13.12 49.79
C HIS A 335 -19.55 13.68 48.57
N VAL A 336 -18.41 14.32 48.83
CA VAL A 336 -17.58 14.98 47.83
C VAL A 336 -16.23 14.27 47.73
N SER A 337 -15.85 13.91 46.50
CA SER A 337 -14.46 13.69 46.10
C SER A 337 -14.30 14.13 44.64
N GLY A 338 -13.16 14.75 44.32
CA GLY A 338 -12.91 15.33 43.00
C GLY A 338 -12.60 14.25 41.95
N GLY A 339 -13.10 14.43 40.73
CA GLY A 339 -12.78 13.55 39.60
C GLY A 339 -11.45 13.91 38.92
N HIS A 340 -10.89 12.92 38.22
CA HIS A 340 -10.01 13.10 37.06
C HIS A 340 -10.54 12.18 35.93
N GLY A 341 -10.11 12.43 34.69
CA GLY A 341 -10.79 11.94 33.48
C GLY A 341 -10.94 10.41 33.37
N HIS A 342 -12.00 9.99 32.69
CA HIS A 342 -12.22 8.58 32.35
C HIS A 342 -11.18 8.06 31.36
N ALA A 343 -10.18 7.32 31.87
CA ALA A 343 -9.57 6.27 31.08
C ALA A 343 -10.61 5.19 30.74
N SER A 344 -10.50 4.59 29.56
CA SER A 344 -11.34 3.44 29.17
C SER A 344 -11.09 2.26 30.13
N LYS A 345 -12.16 1.53 30.48
CA LYS A 345 -12.02 0.33 31.33
C LYS A 345 -11.19 -0.72 30.59
N GLY A 346 -10.06 -1.10 31.18
CA GLY A 346 -9.13 -2.07 30.59
C GLY A 346 -9.81 -3.40 30.25
N SER A 347 -9.72 -3.80 28.99
CA SER A 347 -10.05 -5.16 28.57
C SER A 347 -8.83 -6.05 28.80
N ILE A 348 -9.01 -7.15 29.53
CA ILE A 348 -7.97 -8.14 29.85
C ILE A 348 -7.44 -8.88 28.59
N SER A 349 -7.97 -8.58 27.39
CA SER A 349 -7.57 -9.20 26.13
C SER A 349 -6.72 -8.36 25.17
N GLY A 350 -6.47 -7.06 25.43
CA GLY A 350 -5.54 -6.21 24.66
C GLY A 350 -5.67 -6.29 23.13
N LYS A 351 -6.92 -6.25 22.63
CA LYS A 351 -7.27 -6.59 21.23
C LYS A 351 -8.17 -5.53 20.60
N ILE A 352 -7.60 -4.80 19.65
CA ILE A 352 -8.28 -3.75 18.88
C ILE A 352 -8.83 -4.38 17.59
N HIS A 353 -10.07 -4.05 17.21
CA HIS A 353 -10.69 -4.52 15.97
C HIS A 353 -10.57 -3.45 14.89
N VAL A 354 -10.15 -3.84 13.69
CA VAL A 354 -9.95 -2.96 12.53
C VAL A 354 -10.73 -3.52 11.34
N GLN A 355 -11.39 -2.66 10.58
CA GLN A 355 -12.25 -3.08 9.47
C GLN A 355 -11.43 -3.46 8.21
N GLY A 356 -11.81 -4.55 7.56
CA GLY A 356 -11.16 -5.06 6.36
C GLY A 356 -11.64 -4.39 5.07
N SER A 357 -11.14 -4.84 3.92
CA SER A 357 -11.48 -4.30 2.58
C SER A 357 -12.92 -4.57 2.12
N SER A 358 -13.73 -5.21 2.96
CA SER A 358 -15.17 -5.39 2.78
C SER A 358 -15.84 -5.20 4.14
N ALA A 359 -16.98 -4.50 4.18
CA ALA A 359 -17.59 -4.02 5.44
C ALA A 359 -17.84 -5.11 6.50
N ASN A 360 -18.02 -6.37 6.08
CA ASN A 360 -18.29 -7.53 6.94
C ASN A 360 -17.02 -8.23 7.50
N VAL A 361 -15.82 -7.82 7.08
CA VAL A 361 -14.55 -8.40 7.54
C VAL A 361 -13.96 -7.52 8.63
N THR A 362 -13.55 -8.12 9.75
CA THR A 362 -12.77 -7.46 10.80
C THR A 362 -11.51 -8.26 11.12
N HIS A 363 -10.42 -7.54 11.35
CA HIS A 363 -9.13 -8.09 11.75
C HIS A 363 -8.81 -7.62 13.17
N THR A 364 -8.06 -8.41 13.93
CA THR A 364 -7.69 -8.05 15.30
C THR A 364 -6.20 -7.75 15.40
N ILE A 365 -5.87 -6.60 15.97
CA ILE A 365 -4.50 -6.18 16.32
C ILE A 365 -4.30 -6.32 17.83
N ASN A 366 -3.17 -6.88 18.24
CA ASN A 366 -2.77 -6.89 19.65
C ASN A 366 -2.11 -5.56 20.02
N GLU A 367 -2.52 -5.00 21.15
CA GLU A 367 -2.12 -3.66 21.59
C GLU A 367 -0.68 -3.62 22.12
N ASP A 368 -0.24 -4.64 22.87
CA ASP A 368 1.17 -4.77 23.29
C ASP A 368 2.09 -4.87 22.06
N GLU A 369 1.75 -5.68 21.04
CA GLU A 369 2.50 -5.82 19.79
C GLU A 369 2.63 -4.49 19.03
N ARG A 370 1.52 -3.74 18.88
CA ARG A 370 1.58 -2.39 18.28
C ARG A 370 2.53 -1.48 19.05
N THR A 371 2.37 -1.44 20.38
CA THR A 371 3.12 -0.56 21.28
C THR A 371 4.61 -0.85 21.24
N GLU A 372 4.99 -2.12 21.37
CA GLU A 372 6.39 -2.53 21.50
C GLU A 372 7.13 -2.63 20.15
N PHE A 373 6.45 -2.95 19.05
CA PHE A 373 7.07 -2.81 17.72
C PHE A 373 7.24 -1.33 17.34
N THR A 374 6.33 -0.43 17.77
CA THR A 374 6.52 1.02 17.61
C THR A 374 7.69 1.52 18.47
N ARG A 375 7.81 1.07 19.72
CA ARG A 375 8.98 1.36 20.59
C ARG A 375 10.29 0.90 19.94
N HIS A 376 10.31 -0.31 19.37
CA HIS A 376 11.47 -0.84 18.67
C HIS A 376 11.86 0.00 17.45
N ILE A 377 10.90 0.33 16.57
CA ILE A 377 11.12 1.20 15.39
C ILE A 377 11.67 2.57 15.82
N ASN A 378 11.09 3.18 16.85
CA ASN A 378 11.56 4.45 17.43
C ASN A 378 13.01 4.38 17.95
N ALA A 379 13.45 3.21 18.44
CA ALA A 379 14.79 3.02 18.99
C ALA A 379 15.84 2.73 17.92
N VAL A 380 15.55 1.84 16.95
CA VAL A 380 16.55 1.42 15.94
C VAL A 380 16.69 2.41 14.79
N LEU A 381 15.65 3.18 14.46
CA LEU A 381 15.69 4.20 13.40
C LEU A 381 15.97 5.62 13.94
N ALA A 382 16.32 5.74 15.23
CA ALA A 382 16.62 7.00 15.89
C ALA A 382 17.79 7.73 15.22
N GLY A 383 17.56 8.96 14.75
CA GLY A 383 18.59 9.78 14.09
C GLY A 383 18.87 9.43 12.63
N ASP A 384 18.06 8.57 12.00
CA ASP A 384 18.16 8.31 10.55
C ASP A 384 18.07 9.62 9.73
N PRO A 385 18.93 9.85 8.73
CA PRO A 385 18.97 11.13 8.00
C PRO A 385 17.74 11.41 7.13
N ASP A 386 16.93 10.40 6.79
CA ASP A 386 15.76 10.55 5.93
C ASP A 386 14.46 10.65 6.73
N ILE A 387 14.27 9.76 7.72
CA ILE A 387 13.02 9.66 8.49
C ILE A 387 13.14 10.10 9.96
N GLY A 388 14.34 10.38 10.47
CA GLY A 388 14.57 10.74 11.87
C GLY A 388 13.80 11.99 12.33
N HIS A 389 13.45 12.89 11.40
CA HIS A 389 12.61 14.06 11.64
C HIS A 389 11.14 13.73 11.94
N MET A 390 10.70 12.49 11.71
CA MET A 390 9.35 12.00 12.01
C MET A 390 9.27 11.23 13.34
N LEU A 391 10.42 10.95 13.97
CA LEU A 391 10.53 10.10 15.16
C LEU A 391 10.69 10.94 16.45
N PRO A 392 10.25 10.42 17.62
CA PRO A 392 9.57 9.14 17.83
C PRO A 392 8.07 9.21 17.53
N PHE A 393 7.50 8.13 16.99
CA PHE A 393 6.05 7.96 16.84
C PHE A 393 5.36 7.70 18.21
N PRO A 394 4.14 8.20 18.46
CA PRO A 394 3.39 7.89 19.68
C PRO A 394 3.01 6.40 19.74
N THR A 395 3.42 5.70 20.79
CA THR A 395 3.22 4.24 20.93
C THR A 395 1.79 3.83 21.26
N ASP A 396 0.96 4.79 21.67
CA ASP A 396 -0.44 4.65 22.04
C ASP A 396 -1.44 4.88 20.88
N THR A 397 -0.97 5.38 19.73
CA THR A 397 -1.79 5.68 18.54
C THR A 397 -1.53 4.73 17.36
N PHE A 398 -2.27 4.90 16.26
CA PHE A 398 -1.99 4.24 14.98
C PHE A 398 -1.09 5.06 14.02
N GLU A 399 -0.56 6.22 14.41
CA GLU A 399 0.22 7.11 13.52
C GLU A 399 1.41 6.39 12.84
N MET A 400 2.09 5.48 13.53
CA MET A 400 3.19 4.66 12.98
C MET A 400 2.82 3.96 11.66
N PHE A 401 1.58 3.49 11.51
CA PHE A 401 1.13 2.84 10.29
C PHE A 401 0.98 3.83 9.13
N ASP A 402 0.50 5.04 9.41
CA ASP A 402 0.34 6.09 8.39
C ASP A 402 1.70 6.63 7.91
N LYS A 403 2.74 6.58 8.76
CA LYS A 403 4.14 6.85 8.37
C LYS A 403 4.77 5.71 7.57
N CYS A 404 4.23 4.49 7.63
CA CYS A 404 4.69 3.38 6.78
C CYS A 404 4.16 3.48 5.33
N LYS A 405 3.17 4.33 5.06
CA LYS A 405 2.43 4.44 3.78
C LYS A 405 3.32 4.64 2.55
N ASP A 406 4.44 5.35 2.70
CA ASP A 406 5.38 5.67 1.62
C ASP A 406 6.54 4.67 1.43
N GLY A 407 6.60 3.64 2.29
CA GLY A 407 7.60 2.59 2.28
C GLY A 407 8.96 2.93 2.90
N LEU A 408 9.24 4.17 3.30
CA LEU A 408 10.56 4.56 3.81
C LEU A 408 10.85 3.91 5.17
N VAL A 409 9.92 4.00 6.13
CA VAL A 409 10.06 3.38 7.46
C VAL A 409 10.28 1.87 7.35
N LEU A 410 9.54 1.19 6.47
CA LEU A 410 9.65 -0.25 6.27
C LEU A 410 10.96 -0.65 5.55
N ALA A 411 11.44 0.16 4.60
CA ALA A 411 12.73 -0.09 3.94
C ALA A 411 13.92 0.08 4.89
N LYS A 412 13.87 1.09 5.77
CA LYS A 412 14.88 1.31 6.81
C LYS A 412 14.88 0.17 7.84
N LEU A 413 13.71 -0.26 8.32
CA LEU A 413 13.58 -1.41 9.24
C LEU A 413 14.10 -2.72 8.62
N ILE A 414 13.92 -2.93 7.31
CA ILE A 414 14.51 -4.06 6.59
C ILE A 414 16.05 -4.02 6.61
N ASN A 415 16.67 -2.84 6.45
CA ASN A 415 18.13 -2.69 6.50
C ASN A 415 18.70 -2.78 7.93
N ASP A 416 17.97 -2.35 8.97
CA ASP A 416 18.36 -2.61 10.37
C ASP A 416 18.36 -4.11 10.69
N SER A 417 17.27 -4.80 10.33
CA SER A 417 17.12 -6.23 10.61
C SER A 417 18.05 -7.10 9.76
N VAL A 418 18.28 -6.74 8.50
CA VAL A 418 19.25 -7.44 7.62
C VAL A 418 20.02 -6.39 6.79
N PRO A 419 21.22 -5.99 7.25
CA PRO A 419 22.07 -5.02 6.54
C PRO A 419 22.28 -5.34 5.07
N ASP A 420 22.48 -4.28 4.29
CA ASP A 420 22.70 -4.30 2.84
C ASP A 420 21.60 -4.94 1.97
N THR A 421 20.43 -5.28 2.53
CA THR A 421 19.28 -5.82 1.77
C THR A 421 18.74 -4.85 0.71
N ILE A 422 18.74 -3.54 1.01
CA ILE A 422 18.26 -2.47 0.13
C ILE A 422 19.38 -1.45 -0.10
N ASP A 423 19.68 -1.15 -1.37
CA ASP A 423 20.40 0.05 -1.75
C ASP A 423 19.46 1.25 -1.65
N GLU A 424 19.53 1.96 -0.54
CA GLU A 424 18.58 3.03 -0.21
C GLU A 424 18.60 4.18 -1.23
N ARG A 425 19.63 4.28 -2.06
CA ARG A 425 19.74 5.28 -3.13
C ARG A 425 18.66 5.11 -4.21
N VAL A 426 18.03 3.94 -4.30
CA VAL A 426 16.90 3.71 -5.22
C VAL A 426 15.55 4.17 -4.67
N LEU A 427 15.44 4.42 -3.36
CA LEU A 427 14.19 4.87 -2.73
C LEU A 427 13.85 6.30 -3.20
N ASN A 428 12.58 6.53 -3.51
CA ASN A 428 12.06 7.87 -3.76
C ASN A 428 11.89 8.57 -2.41
N ARG A 429 12.49 9.76 -2.25
CA ARG A 429 12.50 10.53 -1.00
C ARG A 429 12.05 11.98 -1.27
N PRO A 430 11.40 12.66 -0.30
CA PRO A 430 11.26 14.12 -0.34
C PRO A 430 12.62 14.83 -0.40
N GLY A 431 12.71 15.95 -1.11
CA GLY A 431 13.95 16.72 -1.28
C GLY A 431 13.93 17.63 -2.51
N ILE A 432 15.11 18.08 -2.96
CA ILE A 432 15.25 19.10 -4.03
C ILE A 432 14.58 18.67 -5.35
N ARG A 433 14.68 17.39 -5.74
CA ARG A 433 14.07 16.85 -6.98
C ARG A 433 12.57 16.50 -6.82
N ILE A 434 12.09 16.25 -5.60
CA ILE A 434 10.73 15.75 -5.32
C ILE A 434 10.21 16.44 -4.05
N LYS A 435 9.31 17.42 -4.17
CA LYS A 435 8.75 18.12 -3.00
C LYS A 435 7.98 17.17 -2.06
N GLN A 436 7.21 16.25 -2.64
CA GLN A 436 6.32 15.33 -1.96
C GLN A 436 6.23 14.02 -2.75
N LEU A 437 6.09 12.89 -2.07
CA LEU A 437 5.86 11.60 -2.74
C LEU A 437 4.41 11.52 -3.24
N ASN A 438 4.23 11.01 -4.44
CA ASN A 438 2.92 10.71 -5.02
C ASN A 438 2.67 9.19 -4.99
N ALA A 439 1.44 8.75 -5.24
CA ALA A 439 1.05 7.34 -5.23
C ALA A 439 1.96 6.44 -6.09
N PHE A 440 2.51 6.98 -7.19
CA PHE A 440 3.44 6.26 -8.05
C PHE A 440 4.82 6.07 -7.40
N HIS A 441 5.41 7.13 -6.83
CA HIS A 441 6.66 7.06 -6.07
C HIS A 441 6.56 6.12 -4.86
N MET A 442 5.41 6.12 -4.18
CA MET A 442 5.09 5.25 -3.05
C MET A 442 4.91 3.80 -3.50
N THR A 443 4.28 3.56 -4.65
CA THR A 443 4.18 2.22 -5.25
C THR A 443 5.57 1.65 -5.57
N GLU A 444 6.45 2.46 -6.17
CA GLU A 444 7.84 2.07 -6.43
C GLU A 444 8.61 1.73 -5.13
N ASN A 445 8.46 2.53 -4.07
CA ASN A 445 9.07 2.24 -2.75
C ASN A 445 8.52 0.95 -2.14
N ASN A 446 7.19 0.77 -2.11
CA ASN A 446 6.56 -0.40 -1.52
C ASN A 446 6.83 -1.68 -2.32
N ASN A 447 7.08 -1.58 -3.63
CA ASN A 447 7.60 -2.69 -4.44
C ASN A 447 9.02 -3.12 -4.00
N ILE A 448 9.88 -2.18 -3.61
CA ILE A 448 11.21 -2.50 -3.02
C ILE A 448 11.01 -3.19 -1.67
N VAL A 449 10.18 -2.62 -0.78
CA VAL A 449 9.89 -3.19 0.56
C VAL A 449 9.43 -4.64 0.44
N ILE A 450 8.40 -4.91 -0.37
CA ILE A 450 7.80 -6.26 -0.48
C ILE A 450 8.76 -7.26 -1.13
N ASN A 451 9.44 -6.91 -2.22
CA ASN A 451 10.38 -7.84 -2.87
C ASN A 451 11.67 -8.03 -2.07
N SER A 452 12.06 -7.09 -1.22
CA SER A 452 13.17 -7.24 -0.27
C SER A 452 12.77 -8.08 0.94
N ALA A 453 11.57 -7.89 1.48
CA ALA A 453 11.00 -8.74 2.52
C ALA A 453 10.94 -10.21 2.08
N LYS A 454 10.51 -10.49 0.83
CA LYS A 454 10.64 -11.81 0.19
C LYS A 454 12.10 -12.27 0.22
N GLY A 455 13.02 -11.46 -0.30
CA GLY A 455 14.45 -11.78 -0.41
C GLY A 455 15.14 -12.17 0.91
N ILE A 456 14.68 -11.67 2.06
CA ILE A 456 15.21 -12.04 3.38
C ILE A 456 14.46 -13.19 4.07
N GLY A 457 13.33 -13.65 3.51
CA GLY A 457 12.55 -14.80 4.00
C GLY A 457 11.25 -14.47 4.74
N CYS A 458 10.71 -13.25 4.60
CA CYS A 458 9.38 -12.93 5.11
C CYS A 458 8.29 -13.51 4.18
N SER A 459 7.25 -14.13 4.75
CA SER A 459 6.06 -14.53 4.02
C SER A 459 5.16 -13.31 3.80
N VAL A 460 5.15 -12.84 2.55
CA VAL A 460 4.39 -11.66 2.09
C VAL A 460 3.53 -12.01 0.87
N VAL A 461 2.90 -13.18 0.91
CA VAL A 461 1.98 -13.67 -0.14
C VAL A 461 0.70 -12.83 -0.20
N ASN A 462 0.23 -12.33 0.95
CA ASN A 462 -1.05 -11.65 1.11
C ASN A 462 -0.91 -10.13 1.37
N ILE A 463 0.14 -9.49 0.84
CA ILE A 463 0.33 -8.02 0.94
C ILE A 463 0.95 -7.46 -0.35
N GLY A 464 0.24 -6.53 -0.98
CA GLY A 464 0.68 -5.74 -2.12
C GLY A 464 1.10 -4.32 -1.74
N SER A 465 1.66 -3.58 -2.70
CA SER A 465 2.05 -2.18 -2.49
C SER A 465 0.85 -1.26 -2.27
N GLY A 466 -0.33 -1.64 -2.80
CA GLY A 466 -1.62 -0.99 -2.51
C GLY A 466 -2.01 -1.10 -1.04
N ASP A 467 -1.88 -2.28 -0.40
CA ASP A 467 -2.23 -2.48 1.01
C ASP A 467 -1.43 -1.60 1.97
N ILE A 468 -0.18 -1.28 1.61
CA ILE A 468 0.67 -0.36 2.39
C ILE A 468 0.20 1.09 2.18
N ILE A 469 -0.16 1.47 0.94
CA ILE A 469 -0.68 2.82 0.60
C ILE A 469 -2.08 3.08 1.19
N GLU A 470 -2.92 2.04 1.30
CA GLU A 470 -4.22 2.08 1.98
C GLU A 470 -4.10 2.00 3.52
N VAL A 471 -2.88 1.81 4.04
CA VAL A 471 -2.59 1.63 5.46
C VAL A 471 -3.43 0.50 6.07
N ARG A 472 -3.28 -0.72 5.54
CA ARG A 472 -3.87 -1.95 6.08
C ARG A 472 -3.07 -2.42 7.30
N GLU A 473 -3.43 -1.91 8.48
CA GLU A 473 -2.63 -1.96 9.70
C GLU A 473 -2.26 -3.39 10.13
N HIS A 474 -3.15 -4.36 9.95
CA HIS A 474 -2.91 -5.75 10.32
C HIS A 474 -1.88 -6.45 9.40
N LEU A 475 -1.81 -6.06 8.12
CA LEU A 475 -0.80 -6.56 7.17
C LEU A 475 0.55 -5.88 7.44
N ILE A 476 0.55 -4.58 7.70
CA ILE A 476 1.76 -3.81 8.03
C ILE A 476 2.37 -4.31 9.36
N LEU A 477 1.56 -4.55 10.39
CA LEU A 477 2.04 -5.13 11.67
C LEU A 477 2.58 -6.56 11.47
N GLY A 478 1.94 -7.36 10.61
CA GLY A 478 2.40 -8.70 10.24
C GLY A 478 3.72 -8.70 9.46
N LEU A 479 3.97 -7.69 8.64
CA LEU A 479 5.24 -7.46 7.95
C LEU A 479 6.32 -7.00 8.94
N ILE A 480 6.04 -5.97 9.75
CA ILE A 480 6.95 -5.45 10.79
C ILE A 480 7.42 -6.58 11.71
N TRP A 481 6.51 -7.41 12.22
CA TRP A 481 6.87 -8.58 13.04
C TRP A 481 7.83 -9.53 12.32
N GLN A 482 7.59 -9.86 11.04
CA GLN A 482 8.44 -10.79 10.30
C GLN A 482 9.84 -10.23 10.03
N VAL A 483 9.96 -8.92 9.78
CA VAL A 483 11.25 -8.23 9.62
C VAL A 483 12.02 -8.24 10.95
N ILE A 484 11.38 -7.81 12.06
CA ILE A 484 11.98 -7.82 13.40
C ILE A 484 12.40 -9.24 13.81
N ARG A 485 11.54 -10.24 13.63
CA ARG A 485 11.86 -11.66 13.88
C ARG A 485 13.07 -12.09 13.06
N ARG A 486 13.19 -11.66 11.80
CA ARG A 486 14.32 -12.03 10.95
C ARG A 486 15.63 -11.40 11.45
N GLY A 487 15.63 -10.15 11.91
CA GLY A 487 16.82 -9.49 12.45
C GLY A 487 17.24 -9.96 13.85
N LEU A 488 16.28 -10.37 14.68
CA LEU A 488 16.57 -10.96 15.99
C LEU A 488 17.11 -12.39 15.86
N LEU A 489 16.48 -13.23 15.05
CA LEU A 489 16.85 -14.65 14.92
C LEU A 489 17.99 -14.90 13.93
N GLY A 490 18.21 -14.00 12.96
CA GLY A 490 19.31 -14.09 12.00
C GLY A 490 20.72 -13.90 12.59
N LYS A 491 20.81 -13.49 13.85
CA LYS A 491 22.06 -13.38 14.62
C LYS A 491 22.42 -14.68 15.35
N ILE A 492 21.46 -15.61 15.48
CA ILE A 492 21.61 -16.89 16.19
C ILE A 492 22.15 -17.94 15.21
N ASP A 493 23.41 -17.75 14.82
CA ASP A 493 24.17 -18.58 13.88
C ASP A 493 25.55 -18.90 14.50
N ILE A 494 26.05 -20.11 14.33
CA ILE A 494 27.32 -20.56 14.94
C ILE A 494 28.55 -19.78 14.47
N LYS A 495 28.46 -19.08 13.33
CA LYS A 495 29.53 -18.19 12.82
C LYS A 495 29.63 -16.88 13.61
N LEU A 496 28.55 -16.52 14.32
CA LEU A 496 28.49 -15.37 15.22
C LEU A 496 28.63 -15.80 16.68
N HIS A 497 28.09 -16.98 17.02
CA HIS A 497 28.12 -17.59 18.35
C HIS A 497 28.65 -19.03 18.30
N PRO A 498 29.98 -19.26 18.14
CA PRO A 498 30.57 -20.60 18.17
C PRO A 498 30.19 -21.39 19.43
N GLU A 499 30.07 -20.71 20.57
CA GLU A 499 29.70 -21.26 21.87
C GLU A 499 28.34 -21.98 21.90
N LEU A 500 27.49 -21.81 20.88
CA LEU A 500 26.30 -22.64 20.64
C LEU A 500 26.61 -24.15 20.61
N TYR A 501 27.86 -24.56 20.33
CA TYR A 501 28.30 -25.96 20.45
C TYR A 501 28.01 -26.57 21.83
N ARG A 502 27.99 -25.77 22.91
CA ARG A 502 27.65 -26.24 24.28
C ARG A 502 26.18 -26.63 24.46
N LEU A 503 25.35 -26.52 23.41
CA LEU A 503 23.92 -26.87 23.38
C LEU A 503 23.60 -28.14 22.58
N LEU A 504 24.60 -28.87 22.07
CA LEU A 504 24.40 -30.21 21.49
C LEU A 504 23.92 -31.19 22.57
N GLU A 505 23.13 -32.17 22.14
CA GLU A 505 22.76 -33.33 22.97
C GLU A 505 23.74 -34.50 22.75
N ASP A 506 23.89 -35.39 23.74
CA ASP A 506 25.01 -36.36 23.81
C ASP A 506 25.13 -37.33 22.60
N ASP A 507 24.04 -37.53 21.85
CA ASP A 507 23.95 -38.39 20.64
C ASP A 507 23.76 -37.58 19.32
N GLU A 508 23.88 -36.25 19.34
CA GLU A 508 23.57 -35.37 18.18
C GLU A 508 24.83 -34.85 17.45
N THR A 509 24.78 -34.79 16.11
CA THR A 509 25.86 -34.18 15.32
C THR A 509 25.71 -32.66 15.15
N LEU A 510 26.83 -31.97 14.90
CA LEU A 510 26.82 -30.52 14.67
C LEU A 510 26.01 -30.12 13.42
N ASP A 511 26.02 -30.93 12.35
CA ASP A 511 25.16 -30.69 11.16
C ASP A 511 23.67 -30.85 11.52
N GLU A 512 23.30 -31.76 12.42
CA GLU A 512 21.92 -31.89 12.93
C GLU A 512 21.50 -30.67 13.76
N PHE A 513 22.34 -30.22 14.69
CA PHE A 513 22.12 -28.99 15.47
C PHE A 513 21.92 -27.77 14.56
N LEU A 514 22.76 -27.59 13.54
CA LEU A 514 22.73 -26.43 12.63
C LEU A 514 21.54 -26.41 11.67
N ARG A 515 20.76 -27.49 11.59
CA ARG A 515 19.50 -27.54 10.81
C ARG A 515 18.28 -27.11 11.62
N LEU A 516 18.42 -26.92 12.93
CA LEU A 516 17.32 -26.48 13.79
C LEU A 516 16.92 -25.02 13.48
N PRO A 517 15.61 -24.69 13.48
CA PRO A 517 15.19 -23.31 13.39
C PRO A 517 15.63 -22.55 14.67
N PRO A 518 15.99 -21.26 14.59
CA PRO A 518 16.53 -20.51 15.73
C PRO A 518 15.65 -20.52 17.00
N GLU A 519 14.32 -20.66 16.87
CA GLU A 519 13.44 -20.84 18.03
C GLU A 519 13.76 -22.09 18.85
N GLN A 520 14.17 -23.20 18.21
CA GLN A 520 14.54 -24.43 18.91
C GLN A 520 15.94 -24.32 19.55
N ILE A 521 16.86 -23.60 18.89
CA ILE A 521 18.16 -23.25 19.48
C ILE A 521 17.96 -22.40 20.75
N LEU A 522 17.07 -21.41 20.71
CA LEU A 522 16.69 -20.61 21.88
C LEU A 522 16.01 -21.44 22.98
N LEU A 523 15.15 -22.41 22.63
CA LEU A 523 14.55 -23.32 23.61
C LEU A 523 15.62 -24.19 24.29
N ARG A 524 16.58 -24.76 23.53
CA ARG A 524 17.70 -25.51 24.12
C ARG A 524 18.58 -24.62 25.00
N TRP A 525 18.92 -23.42 24.55
CA TRP A 525 19.66 -22.43 25.33
C TRP A 525 18.99 -22.09 26.68
N PHE A 526 17.67 -21.85 26.65
CA PHE A 526 16.89 -21.58 27.86
C PHE A 526 16.95 -22.78 28.82
N ASN A 527 16.71 -23.99 28.30
CA ASN A 527 16.73 -25.22 29.10
C ASN A 527 18.13 -25.59 29.63
N TYR A 528 19.20 -25.31 28.89
CA TYR A 528 20.58 -25.46 29.35
C TYR A 528 20.82 -24.65 30.63
N HIS A 529 20.41 -23.37 30.63
CA HIS A 529 20.52 -22.52 31.82
C HIS A 529 19.61 -22.97 32.96
N LEU A 530 18.37 -23.42 32.69
CA LEU A 530 17.51 -24.00 33.74
C LEU A 530 18.09 -25.28 34.36
N LYS A 531 18.69 -26.17 33.54
CA LYS A 531 19.38 -27.39 33.96
C LYS A 531 20.58 -27.06 34.86
N ASN A 532 21.40 -26.09 34.47
CA ASN A 532 22.55 -25.62 35.26
C ASN A 532 22.12 -24.93 36.57
N ALA A 533 21.03 -24.17 36.54
CA ALA A 533 20.39 -23.57 37.72
C ALA A 533 19.71 -24.60 38.65
N LYS A 534 19.72 -25.89 38.28
CA LYS A 534 19.06 -27.03 38.95
C LYS A 534 17.56 -26.81 39.15
N TRP A 535 16.93 -26.19 38.17
CA TRP A 535 15.50 -25.95 38.15
C TRP A 535 14.72 -27.17 37.65
N HIS A 536 13.49 -27.32 38.12
CA HIS A 536 12.68 -28.52 37.95
C HIS A 536 11.69 -28.44 36.76
N ARG A 537 11.54 -27.25 36.16
CA ARG A 537 10.70 -27.01 34.98
C ARG A 537 11.57 -26.89 33.74
N THR A 538 11.06 -27.36 32.61
CA THR A 538 11.58 -27.08 31.27
C THR A 538 10.69 -26.05 30.57
N VAL A 539 11.16 -25.55 29.42
CA VAL A 539 10.42 -24.65 28.52
C VAL A 539 10.32 -25.32 27.15
N SER A 540 9.10 -25.54 26.66
CA SER A 540 8.81 -26.08 25.33
C SER A 540 8.28 -25.03 24.34
N ASN A 541 7.85 -23.88 24.85
CA ASN A 541 7.28 -22.78 24.08
C ASN A 541 7.45 -21.45 24.82
N PHE A 542 7.41 -20.35 24.07
CA PHE A 542 7.47 -18.98 24.62
C PHE A 542 6.09 -18.40 24.95
N SER A 543 5.15 -19.21 25.46
CA SER A 543 3.82 -18.73 25.88
C SER A 543 3.38 -19.31 27.23
N THR A 544 2.86 -20.55 27.27
CA THR A 544 2.33 -21.14 28.51
C THR A 544 3.40 -21.39 29.55
N ASP A 545 4.64 -21.64 29.12
CA ASP A 545 5.70 -22.16 29.99
C ASP A 545 6.51 -21.03 30.66
N VAL A 546 6.33 -19.78 30.21
CA VAL A 546 7.07 -18.59 30.66
C VAL A 546 6.19 -17.50 31.28
N LYS A 547 4.87 -17.50 31.02
CA LYS A 547 3.93 -16.44 31.42
C LYS A 547 3.74 -16.22 32.93
N ASP A 548 4.26 -17.11 33.78
CA ASP A 548 4.24 -16.95 35.23
C ASP A 548 5.52 -16.31 35.79
N GLY A 549 6.47 -15.93 34.93
CA GLY A 549 7.72 -15.26 35.28
C GLY A 549 8.76 -16.14 35.99
N GLU A 550 8.47 -17.39 36.37
CA GLU A 550 9.38 -18.20 37.20
C GLU A 550 10.61 -18.63 36.40
N ASN A 551 10.37 -19.17 35.20
CA ASN A 551 11.44 -19.61 34.30
C ASN A 551 12.34 -18.43 33.87
N TYR A 552 11.79 -17.22 33.67
CA TYR A 552 12.59 -16.02 33.45
C TYR A 552 13.37 -15.55 34.68
N THR A 553 12.77 -15.63 35.88
CA THR A 553 13.44 -15.28 37.14
C THR A 553 14.69 -16.15 37.37
N ILE A 554 14.58 -17.44 37.05
CA ILE A 554 15.72 -18.37 37.13
C ILE A 554 16.75 -18.07 36.03
N LEU A 555 16.32 -17.89 34.78
CA LEU A 555 17.22 -17.61 33.65
C LEU A 555 18.06 -16.34 33.88
N LEU A 556 17.42 -15.23 34.24
CA LEU A 556 18.12 -13.96 34.48
C LEU A 556 19.13 -14.08 35.63
N ASN A 557 18.76 -14.76 36.73
CA ASN A 557 19.70 -15.06 37.82
C ASN A 557 20.82 -16.04 37.42
N GLN A 558 20.59 -16.97 36.49
CA GLN A 558 21.62 -17.89 36.02
C GLN A 558 22.63 -17.18 35.09
N LEU A 559 22.17 -16.22 34.29
CA LEU A 559 23.03 -15.41 33.41
C LEU A 559 23.83 -14.35 34.19
N ALA A 560 23.23 -13.74 35.22
CA ALA A 560 23.85 -12.66 36.00
C ALA A 560 23.51 -12.75 37.50
N PRO A 561 24.09 -13.72 38.24
CA PRO A 561 23.68 -14.04 39.62
C PRO A 561 23.95 -12.92 40.63
N ASP A 562 24.92 -12.04 40.37
CA ASP A 562 25.31 -10.94 41.27
C ASP A 562 24.33 -9.75 41.25
N ILE A 563 23.49 -9.64 40.21
CA ILE A 563 22.56 -8.51 40.01
C ILE A 563 21.10 -8.95 39.86
N CYS A 564 20.81 -10.00 39.11
CA CYS A 564 19.44 -10.48 38.90
C CYS A 564 19.01 -11.41 40.05
N SER A 565 18.01 -11.02 40.84
CA SER A 565 17.64 -11.73 42.07
C SER A 565 16.54 -12.78 41.87
N ARG A 566 16.59 -13.91 42.60
CA ARG A 566 15.51 -14.92 42.63
C ARG A 566 14.27 -14.52 43.46
N LYS A 567 14.28 -13.36 44.14
CA LYS A 567 13.16 -12.84 44.94
C LYS A 567 11.78 -12.86 44.27
N PRO A 568 11.61 -12.63 42.94
CA PRO A 568 10.28 -12.64 42.30
C PRO A 568 9.51 -13.97 42.44
N LEU A 569 10.19 -15.09 42.71
CA LEU A 569 9.54 -16.37 43.00
C LEU A 569 8.63 -16.31 44.24
N GLU A 570 8.96 -15.47 45.23
CA GLU A 570 8.17 -15.26 46.45
C GLU A 570 6.91 -14.41 46.20
N THR A 571 6.93 -13.56 45.16
CA THR A 571 5.82 -12.71 44.75
C THR A 571 4.66 -13.56 44.22
N ARG A 572 3.47 -13.40 44.80
CA ARG A 572 2.26 -14.19 44.45
C ARG A 572 1.44 -13.59 43.32
N ASP A 573 1.46 -12.27 43.15
CA ASP A 573 0.75 -11.62 42.05
C ASP A 573 1.60 -11.73 40.77
N LEU A 574 1.01 -12.29 39.71
CA LEU A 574 1.75 -12.57 38.47
C LEU A 574 2.16 -11.30 37.74
N LEU A 575 1.39 -10.21 37.83
CA LEU A 575 1.70 -8.95 37.17
C LEU A 575 2.83 -8.21 37.90
N GLN A 576 2.80 -8.20 39.24
CA GLN A 576 3.88 -7.68 40.07
C GLN A 576 5.17 -8.50 39.90
N ARG A 577 5.07 -9.83 39.81
CA ARG A 577 6.21 -10.70 39.51
C ARG A 577 6.77 -10.43 38.11
N ALA A 578 5.90 -10.24 37.11
CA ALA A 578 6.31 -9.93 35.75
C ALA A 578 7.04 -8.58 35.65
N GLU A 579 6.59 -7.56 36.37
CA GLU A 579 7.32 -6.29 36.50
C GLU A 579 8.72 -6.51 37.11
N GLN A 580 8.81 -7.24 38.24
CA GLN A 580 10.11 -7.54 38.89
C GLN A 580 11.06 -8.39 38.02
N VAL A 581 10.52 -9.22 37.12
CA VAL A 581 11.28 -9.95 36.11
C VAL A 581 11.84 -8.99 35.04
N LEU A 582 11.05 -8.00 34.64
CA LEU A 582 11.48 -6.98 33.68
C LEU A 582 12.43 -5.95 34.32
N ASP A 583 12.31 -5.66 35.61
CA ASP A 583 13.30 -4.90 36.39
C ASP A 583 14.65 -5.64 36.44
N ASN A 584 14.64 -6.94 36.75
CA ASN A 584 15.83 -7.80 36.65
C ASN A 584 16.46 -7.78 35.25
N ALA A 585 15.66 -7.64 34.18
CA ALA A 585 16.14 -7.57 32.80
C ALA A 585 16.64 -6.16 32.40
N ASP A 586 16.15 -5.11 33.05
CA ASP A 586 16.61 -3.73 32.86
C ASP A 586 18.04 -3.53 33.38
N LEU A 587 18.40 -4.25 34.46
CA LEU A 587 19.79 -4.37 34.96
C LEU A 587 20.77 -4.98 33.93
N LEU A 588 20.26 -5.59 32.86
CA LEU A 588 21.03 -6.14 31.73
C LEU A 588 20.80 -5.35 30.42
N GLU A 589 20.17 -4.17 30.49
CA GLU A 589 19.73 -3.38 29.31
C GLU A 589 18.84 -4.19 28.33
N CYS A 590 18.18 -5.23 28.84
CA CYS A 590 17.43 -6.24 28.09
C CYS A 590 15.90 -6.08 28.16
N ARG A 591 15.38 -5.07 28.86
CA ARG A 591 13.94 -4.75 28.97
C ARG A 591 13.38 -4.20 27.65
N LYS A 592 13.25 -5.06 26.65
CA LYS A 592 12.79 -4.75 25.28
C LYS A 592 11.72 -5.75 24.85
N PHE A 593 10.76 -5.30 24.04
CA PHE A 593 9.64 -6.05 23.48
C PHE A 593 8.58 -6.58 24.46
N LEU A 594 8.90 -6.77 25.74
CA LEU A 594 8.02 -7.45 26.71
C LEU A 594 7.55 -6.52 27.83
N THR A 595 6.25 -6.56 28.08
CA THR A 595 5.53 -5.82 29.12
C THR A 595 4.95 -6.80 30.15
N PRO A 596 4.61 -6.38 31.39
CA PRO A 596 3.99 -7.27 32.38
C PRO A 596 2.69 -7.90 31.87
N SER A 597 1.89 -7.12 31.12
CA SER A 597 0.67 -7.58 30.45
C SER A 597 0.95 -8.68 29.43
N SER A 598 1.89 -8.46 28.50
CA SER A 598 2.20 -9.44 27.45
C SER A 598 2.98 -10.66 27.95
N LEU A 599 3.74 -10.53 29.04
CA LEU A 599 4.32 -11.66 29.77
C LEU A 599 3.21 -12.53 30.35
N VAL A 600 2.32 -11.97 31.18
CA VAL A 600 1.26 -12.74 31.87
C VAL A 600 0.20 -13.28 30.90
N ALA A 601 -0.07 -12.56 29.80
CA ALA A 601 -0.89 -13.05 28.69
C ALA A 601 -0.21 -14.18 27.89
N GLY A 602 1.11 -14.35 28.01
CA GLY A 602 1.89 -15.34 27.26
C GLY A 602 1.96 -15.05 25.77
N ASN A 603 2.15 -13.79 25.35
CA ASN A 603 2.24 -13.45 23.93
C ASN A 603 3.49 -14.12 23.30
N PRO A 604 3.33 -15.07 22.35
CA PRO A 604 4.44 -15.86 21.85
C PRO A 604 5.46 -15.06 21.04
N LYS A 605 5.06 -13.94 20.41
CA LYS A 605 5.96 -13.09 19.64
C LYS A 605 6.86 -12.27 20.55
N LEU A 606 6.26 -11.62 21.54
CA LEU A 606 6.96 -10.69 22.44
C LEU A 606 7.88 -11.43 23.41
N ASN A 607 7.45 -12.58 23.93
CA ASN A 607 8.31 -13.45 24.76
C ASN A 607 9.47 -14.05 23.93
N LEU A 608 9.25 -14.45 22.66
CA LEU A 608 10.32 -14.86 21.75
C LEU A 608 11.30 -13.72 21.45
N ALA A 609 10.80 -12.51 21.18
CA ALA A 609 11.64 -11.35 20.87
C ALA A 609 12.51 -10.93 22.06
N PHE A 610 11.96 -10.97 23.27
CA PHE A 610 12.69 -10.77 24.52
C PHE A 610 13.77 -11.83 24.74
N VAL A 611 13.45 -13.12 24.54
CA VAL A 611 14.42 -14.23 24.64
C VAL A 611 15.54 -14.09 23.61
N ALA A 612 15.23 -13.75 22.36
CA ALA A 612 16.22 -13.52 21.32
C ALA A 612 17.12 -12.31 21.62
N ASN A 613 16.55 -11.21 22.14
CA ASN A 613 17.34 -10.05 22.59
C ASN A 613 18.26 -10.39 23.77
N LEU A 614 17.78 -11.18 24.74
CA LEU A 614 18.56 -11.62 25.89
C LEU A 614 19.69 -12.56 25.46
N PHE A 615 19.45 -13.51 24.55
CA PHE A 615 20.50 -14.35 23.97
C PHE A 615 21.55 -13.51 23.21
N ASN A 616 21.11 -12.63 22.29
CA ASN A 616 22.00 -11.82 21.44
C ASN A 616 22.87 -10.80 22.21
N THR A 617 22.67 -10.64 23.52
CA THR A 617 23.44 -9.76 24.40
C THR A 617 24.17 -10.53 25.51
N HIS A 618 23.55 -11.59 26.03
CA HIS A 618 24.04 -12.40 27.14
C HIS A 618 23.85 -13.91 26.85
N PRO A 619 24.64 -14.52 25.95
CA PRO A 619 24.58 -15.97 25.70
C PRO A 619 24.88 -16.78 26.96
N GLY A 620 25.82 -16.33 27.80
CA GLY A 620 26.19 -16.98 29.05
C GLY A 620 26.76 -18.40 28.91
N LEU A 621 27.11 -18.83 27.69
CA LEU A 621 27.76 -20.11 27.42
C LEU A 621 29.28 -19.96 27.58
N GLU A 622 29.94 -21.03 28.03
CA GLU A 622 31.40 -21.05 28.11
C GLU A 622 32.03 -21.02 26.69
N PRO A 623 33.08 -20.21 26.47
CA PRO A 623 33.82 -20.23 25.21
C PRO A 623 34.35 -21.62 24.82
N ILE A 624 34.49 -21.83 23.51
CA ILE A 624 35.18 -22.97 22.91
C ILE A 624 36.69 -22.80 23.12
N THR A 625 37.39 -23.83 23.61
CA THR A 625 38.86 -23.82 23.70
C THR A 625 39.51 -24.14 22.35
N GLU A 626 40.80 -23.85 22.16
CA GLU A 626 41.51 -24.24 20.94
C GLU A 626 41.54 -25.77 20.71
N GLU A 627 41.30 -26.58 21.75
CA GLU A 627 41.18 -28.05 21.65
C GLU A 627 39.76 -28.51 21.25
N ASP A 628 38.74 -27.71 21.59
CA ASP A 628 37.34 -27.92 21.17
C ASP A 628 37.04 -27.40 19.75
N LYS A 629 37.96 -26.63 19.14
CA LYS A 629 37.83 -26.12 17.77
C LYS A 629 37.99 -27.25 16.75
N LEU A 630 36.86 -27.89 16.43
CA LEU A 630 36.72 -28.66 15.21
C LEU A 630 37.10 -27.79 14.00
N GLU A 631 37.94 -28.33 13.11
CA GLU A 631 38.04 -27.80 11.75
C GLU A 631 36.68 -28.01 11.06
N VAL A 632 35.88 -26.95 11.01
CA VAL A 632 34.72 -26.91 10.12
C VAL A 632 35.29 -26.90 8.70
N GLU A 633 35.32 -28.08 8.06
CA GLU A 633 35.69 -28.23 6.65
C GLU A 633 34.97 -27.17 5.82
N ASP A 634 35.67 -26.61 4.82
CA ASP A 634 35.23 -25.45 4.03
C ASP A 634 33.84 -25.70 3.41
N PHE A 635 32.82 -25.26 4.16
CA PHE A 635 31.42 -25.65 4.05
C PHE A 635 30.91 -25.29 2.65
N ASP A 636 30.28 -26.23 1.92
CA ASP A 636 29.95 -26.11 0.48
C ASP A 636 29.23 -24.80 0.14
N ALA A 637 30.03 -23.76 -0.10
CA ALA A 637 29.55 -22.40 -0.19
C ALA A 637 28.84 -22.14 -1.51
N GLU A 638 28.99 -23.03 -2.51
CA GLU A 638 28.15 -23.03 -3.70
C GLU A 638 26.77 -23.62 -3.36
N GLY A 639 26.73 -24.90 -2.96
CA GLY A 639 25.52 -25.66 -2.70
C GLY A 639 24.63 -25.11 -1.58
N GLU A 640 25.21 -24.56 -0.52
CA GLU A 640 24.47 -23.99 0.63
C GLU A 640 23.82 -22.64 0.29
N ARG A 641 24.46 -21.82 -0.56
CA ARG A 641 23.83 -20.60 -1.07
C ARG A 641 22.76 -20.88 -2.13
N GLU A 642 22.94 -21.91 -2.97
CA GLU A 642 21.83 -22.40 -3.79
C GLU A 642 20.69 -22.94 -2.93
N ALA A 643 21.00 -23.71 -1.87
CA ALA A 643 20.00 -24.26 -0.95
C ALA A 643 19.18 -23.14 -0.30
N ARG A 644 19.84 -22.08 0.21
CA ARG A 644 19.17 -20.89 0.75
C ARG A 644 18.23 -20.23 -0.27
N VAL A 645 18.67 -20.04 -1.52
CA VAL A 645 17.83 -19.45 -2.58
C VAL A 645 16.62 -20.33 -2.89
N PHE A 646 16.81 -21.64 -2.97
CA PHE A 646 15.72 -22.59 -3.24
C PHE A 646 14.74 -22.70 -2.06
N THR A 647 15.21 -22.66 -0.81
CA THR A 647 14.37 -22.58 0.39
C THR A 647 13.49 -21.32 0.36
N LEU A 648 14.07 -20.15 0.07
CA LEU A 648 13.33 -18.88 -0.03
C LEU A 648 12.26 -18.93 -1.15
N TRP A 649 12.62 -19.44 -2.32
CA TRP A 649 11.69 -19.60 -3.44
C TRP A 649 10.57 -20.61 -3.13
N LEU A 650 10.89 -21.79 -2.56
CA LEU A 650 9.88 -22.79 -2.17
C LEU A 650 8.88 -22.20 -1.16
N ASN A 651 9.37 -21.54 -0.11
CA ASN A 651 8.51 -20.89 0.89
C ASN A 651 7.64 -19.78 0.28
N SER A 652 8.10 -19.13 -0.81
CA SER A 652 7.30 -18.14 -1.55
C SER A 652 6.12 -18.74 -2.33
N LEU A 653 6.16 -20.04 -2.63
CA LEU A 653 5.04 -20.77 -3.23
C LEU A 653 3.97 -21.15 -2.19
N ASP A 654 4.17 -20.87 -0.90
CA ASP A 654 3.32 -21.33 0.21
C ASP A 654 3.18 -22.87 0.20
N VAL A 655 4.31 -23.54 0.40
CA VAL A 655 4.38 -24.98 0.72
C VAL A 655 4.25 -25.19 2.23
N GLN A 656 3.68 -26.33 2.64
CA GLN A 656 3.40 -26.64 4.04
C GLN A 656 3.89 -28.07 4.41
N PRO A 657 4.75 -28.23 5.44
CA PRO A 657 5.34 -27.17 6.27
C PRO A 657 6.31 -26.30 5.47
N ALA A 658 6.62 -25.12 6.00
CA ALA A 658 7.67 -24.26 5.46
C ALA A 658 9.05 -24.93 5.58
N VAL A 659 9.87 -24.79 4.55
CA VAL A 659 11.23 -25.33 4.49
C VAL A 659 12.15 -24.49 5.37
N ASN A 660 12.86 -25.16 6.27
CA ASN A 660 13.97 -24.64 7.07
C ASN A 660 15.29 -25.25 6.58
N SER A 661 15.31 -26.57 6.31
CA SER A 661 16.47 -27.33 5.85
C SER A 661 16.15 -28.09 4.56
N LEU A 662 16.57 -27.54 3.42
CA LEU A 662 16.24 -28.06 2.07
C LEU A 662 16.60 -29.55 1.88
N PHE A 663 17.67 -30.02 2.51
CA PHE A 663 18.16 -31.40 2.37
C PHE A 663 17.40 -32.40 3.25
N ASN A 664 16.58 -31.94 4.20
CA ASN A 664 15.83 -32.78 5.13
C ASN A 664 14.33 -32.70 4.90
N ASP A 665 13.78 -31.49 4.83
CA ASP A 665 12.33 -31.25 4.71
C ASP A 665 11.76 -31.78 3.37
N LEU A 666 12.62 -31.96 2.36
CA LEU A 666 12.25 -32.50 1.05
C LEU A 666 12.31 -34.04 0.96
N ARG A 667 12.85 -34.74 1.97
CA ARG A 667 13.14 -36.19 1.90
C ARG A 667 11.89 -37.06 1.77
N ASP A 668 10.75 -36.61 2.30
CA ASP A 668 9.46 -37.30 2.19
C ASP A 668 8.73 -37.05 0.86
N GLY A 669 9.27 -36.15 0.02
CA GLY A 669 8.75 -35.75 -1.29
C GLY A 669 7.51 -34.85 -1.26
N THR A 670 6.83 -34.67 -0.13
CA THR A 670 5.52 -34.00 -0.08
C THR A 670 5.62 -32.50 -0.39
N ILE A 671 6.67 -31.83 0.07
CA ILE A 671 6.94 -30.41 -0.26
C ILE A 671 7.26 -30.25 -1.75
N ILE A 672 8.04 -31.15 -2.35
CA ILE A 672 8.36 -31.07 -3.78
C ILE A 672 7.09 -31.29 -4.62
N LEU A 673 6.19 -32.19 -4.20
CA LEU A 673 4.89 -32.39 -4.83
C LEU A 673 4.01 -31.13 -4.74
N GLN A 674 3.98 -30.45 -3.58
CA GLN A 674 3.28 -29.16 -3.45
C GLN A 674 3.85 -28.12 -4.41
N ALA A 675 5.19 -28.01 -4.49
CA ALA A 675 5.84 -27.10 -5.44
C ALA A 675 5.53 -27.45 -6.90
N TYR A 676 5.46 -28.74 -7.27
CA TYR A 676 5.02 -29.17 -8.60
C TYR A 676 3.59 -28.71 -8.90
N ASP A 677 2.65 -28.88 -7.98
CA ASP A 677 1.25 -28.52 -8.22
C ASP A 677 1.00 -27.01 -8.18
N LYS A 678 1.87 -26.23 -7.52
CA LYS A 678 1.88 -24.75 -7.58
C LYS A 678 2.48 -24.22 -8.89
N VAL A 679 3.61 -24.79 -9.35
CA VAL A 679 4.33 -24.36 -10.57
C VAL A 679 3.69 -24.91 -11.86
N ILE A 680 3.08 -26.09 -11.78
CA ILE A 680 2.43 -26.82 -12.88
C ILE A 680 1.06 -27.32 -12.38
N PRO A 681 0.01 -26.48 -12.43
CA PRO A 681 -1.30 -26.79 -11.84
C PRO A 681 -1.91 -28.10 -12.33
N ASN A 682 -2.36 -28.94 -11.39
CA ASN A 682 -2.92 -30.28 -11.61
C ASN A 682 -1.89 -31.32 -12.10
N SER A 683 -0.59 -31.11 -11.85
CA SER A 683 0.45 -32.10 -12.15
C SER A 683 0.52 -33.23 -11.13
N VAL A 684 -0.04 -33.04 -9.93
CA VAL A 684 -0.01 -34.04 -8.84
C VAL A 684 -1.36 -34.71 -8.63
N ASN A 685 -1.40 -36.02 -8.83
CA ASN A 685 -2.51 -36.85 -8.37
C ASN A 685 -2.32 -37.17 -6.88
N TRP A 686 -2.91 -36.34 -6.02
CA TRP A 686 -2.88 -36.47 -4.57
C TRP A 686 -3.41 -37.80 -3.99
N ARG A 687 -4.00 -38.68 -4.81
CA ARG A 687 -4.37 -40.06 -4.42
C ARG A 687 -3.19 -41.03 -4.39
N HIS A 688 -2.08 -40.70 -5.06
CA HIS A 688 -0.86 -41.52 -5.09
C HIS A 688 0.16 -41.09 -4.02
N VAL A 689 -0.13 -40.02 -3.26
CA VAL A 689 0.81 -39.41 -2.33
C VAL A 689 0.59 -39.93 -0.92
N ASN A 690 1.61 -40.59 -0.36
CA ASN A 690 1.64 -40.94 1.04
C ASN A 690 1.74 -39.67 1.90
N LYS A 691 0.92 -39.57 2.94
CA LYS A 691 0.95 -38.47 3.91
C LYS A 691 1.61 -38.91 5.23
N PRO A 692 2.25 -37.99 5.98
CA PRO A 692 2.74 -38.26 7.33
C PRO A 692 1.65 -38.77 8.28
N PRO A 693 2.01 -39.53 9.34
CA PRO A 693 1.06 -40.02 10.34
C PRO A 693 0.32 -38.88 11.06
N ALA A 694 -1.01 -39.01 11.21
CA ALA A 694 -1.84 -38.04 11.95
C ALA A 694 -1.54 -37.99 13.47
N SER A 695 -0.73 -38.93 13.99
CA SER A 695 -0.19 -38.93 15.35
C SER A 695 1.00 -37.99 15.55
N GLY A 696 1.54 -37.41 14.47
CA GLY A 696 2.93 -36.95 14.44
C GLY A 696 3.91 -38.10 14.22
N GLY A 697 5.14 -37.75 13.82
CA GLY A 697 6.21 -38.67 13.43
C GLY A 697 6.55 -38.60 11.92
N GLU A 698 7.73 -39.09 11.56
CA GLU A 698 8.20 -39.09 10.16
C GLU A 698 7.43 -40.08 9.26
N LEU A 699 7.50 -39.83 7.95
CA LEU A 699 6.99 -40.77 6.96
C LEU A 699 7.98 -41.94 6.78
N MET A 700 7.52 -43.17 7.02
CA MET A 700 8.31 -44.40 6.83
C MET A 700 9.08 -44.40 5.50
N ARG A 701 10.39 -44.66 5.52
CA ARG A 701 11.30 -44.46 4.36
C ARG A 701 10.81 -45.06 3.05
N PHE A 702 10.14 -46.22 3.04
CA PHE A 702 9.62 -46.79 1.79
C PHE A 702 8.50 -45.94 1.16
N LYS A 703 7.64 -45.32 1.97
CA LYS A 703 6.59 -44.38 1.53
C LYS A 703 7.15 -43.04 1.07
N ALA A 704 8.22 -42.58 1.72
CA ALA A 704 9.00 -41.45 1.24
C ALA A 704 9.63 -41.74 -0.14
N VAL A 705 10.21 -42.94 -0.33
CA VAL A 705 10.72 -43.41 -1.64
C VAL A 705 9.61 -43.55 -2.69
N GLU A 706 8.39 -43.95 -2.32
CA GLU A 706 7.23 -43.94 -3.23
C GLU A 706 6.89 -42.51 -3.69
N ASN A 707 6.79 -41.55 -2.75
CA ASN A 707 6.56 -40.14 -3.04
C ASN A 707 7.66 -39.52 -3.92
N THR A 708 8.93 -39.75 -3.58
CA THR A 708 10.06 -39.18 -4.32
C THR A 708 10.29 -39.86 -5.67
N ASN A 709 9.91 -41.13 -5.84
CA ASN A 709 9.86 -41.74 -7.18
C ASN A 709 8.77 -41.08 -8.05
N TYR A 710 7.60 -40.76 -7.48
CA TYR A 710 6.54 -40.04 -8.21
C TYR A 710 6.96 -38.60 -8.57
N VAL A 711 7.65 -37.89 -7.68
CA VAL A 711 8.35 -36.60 -7.96
C VAL A 711 9.28 -36.67 -9.18
N ILE A 712 10.07 -37.75 -9.29
CA ILE A 712 10.98 -37.97 -10.42
C ILE A 712 10.20 -38.37 -11.69
N GLU A 713 9.08 -39.06 -11.57
CA GLU A 713 8.19 -39.38 -12.69
C GLU A 713 7.55 -38.11 -13.28
N ILE A 714 6.93 -37.26 -12.46
CA ILE A 714 6.32 -35.98 -12.88
C ILE A 714 7.37 -35.10 -13.56
N GLY A 715 8.59 -35.02 -13.02
CA GLY A 715 9.70 -34.29 -13.65
C GLY A 715 10.07 -34.84 -15.03
N LYS A 716 10.14 -36.16 -15.19
CA LYS A 716 10.41 -36.81 -16.49
C LYS A 716 9.28 -36.57 -17.50
N GLN A 717 8.02 -36.65 -17.06
CA GLN A 717 6.85 -36.27 -17.90
C GLN A 717 6.93 -34.80 -18.35
N ASN A 718 7.38 -33.91 -17.46
CA ASN A 718 7.62 -32.48 -17.73
C ASN A 718 8.98 -32.17 -18.39
N ARG A 719 9.67 -33.19 -18.92
CA ARG A 719 10.94 -33.10 -19.68
C ARG A 719 12.15 -32.57 -18.89
N PHE A 720 12.15 -32.66 -17.57
CA PHE A 720 13.29 -32.27 -16.75
C PHE A 720 14.49 -33.21 -16.98
N SER A 721 15.70 -32.66 -16.93
CA SER A 721 16.94 -33.41 -17.17
C SER A 721 17.38 -34.22 -15.93
N LEU A 722 16.56 -35.21 -15.54
CA LEU A 722 16.75 -36.06 -14.36
C LEU A 722 17.50 -37.37 -14.68
N VAL A 723 18.55 -37.29 -15.51
CA VAL A 723 19.39 -38.43 -15.88
C VAL A 723 20.31 -38.76 -14.70
N GLY A 724 20.21 -39.97 -14.17
CA GLY A 724 20.98 -40.38 -12.99
C GLY A 724 20.38 -39.96 -11.64
N ILE A 725 19.13 -39.48 -11.60
CA ILE A 725 18.41 -39.19 -10.35
C ILE A 725 17.24 -40.17 -10.17
N GLN A 726 17.12 -40.72 -8.96
CA GLN A 726 16.09 -41.63 -8.48
C GLN A 726 15.38 -41.03 -7.24
N GLY A 727 14.22 -41.58 -6.85
CA GLY A 727 13.54 -41.11 -5.63
C GLY A 727 14.36 -41.35 -4.36
N ALA A 728 15.04 -42.50 -4.29
CA ALA A 728 15.92 -42.86 -3.17
C ALA A 728 16.98 -41.79 -2.88
N ASP A 729 17.60 -41.20 -3.92
CA ASP A 729 18.60 -40.14 -3.77
C ASP A 729 18.05 -38.93 -2.99
N ILE A 730 16.81 -38.53 -3.28
CA ILE A 730 16.12 -37.43 -2.61
C ILE A 730 15.74 -37.82 -1.18
N THR A 731 15.23 -39.03 -0.98
CA THR A 731 14.86 -39.55 0.35
C THR A 731 16.06 -39.80 1.26
N ASP A 732 17.25 -40.02 0.69
CA ASP A 732 18.51 -40.16 1.42
C ASP A 732 19.31 -38.85 1.50
N GLY A 733 18.72 -37.72 1.06
CA GLY A 733 19.26 -36.37 1.28
C GLY A 733 20.46 -36.00 0.40
N GLN A 734 20.61 -36.59 -0.80
CA GLN A 734 21.75 -36.38 -1.70
C GLN A 734 21.83 -34.94 -2.22
N ARG A 735 22.54 -34.07 -1.47
CA ARG A 735 22.68 -32.61 -1.66
C ARG A 735 22.68 -32.17 -3.14
N THR A 736 23.66 -32.60 -3.93
CA THR A 736 23.83 -32.23 -5.34
C THR A 736 22.64 -32.61 -6.24
N LEU A 737 21.99 -33.74 -5.96
CA LEU A 737 20.89 -34.27 -6.76
C LEU A 737 19.56 -33.58 -6.38
N THR A 738 19.37 -33.27 -5.09
CA THR A 738 18.28 -32.42 -4.60
C THR A 738 18.37 -31.01 -5.17
N LEU A 739 19.54 -30.34 -5.12
CA LEU A 739 19.76 -29.05 -5.78
C LEU A 739 19.47 -29.13 -7.29
N GLY A 740 19.95 -30.19 -7.95
CA GLY A 740 19.71 -30.43 -9.38
C GLY A 740 18.24 -30.55 -9.74
N LEU A 741 17.44 -31.25 -8.93
CA LEU A 741 16.00 -31.41 -9.10
C LEU A 741 15.24 -30.09 -8.86
N VAL A 742 15.49 -29.42 -7.73
CA VAL A 742 14.79 -28.19 -7.36
C VAL A 742 15.12 -27.05 -8.34
N TRP A 743 16.35 -26.98 -8.83
CA TRP A 743 16.75 -26.12 -9.94
C TRP A 743 15.91 -26.31 -11.21
N GLN A 744 15.61 -27.56 -11.61
CA GLN A 744 14.78 -27.81 -12.81
C GLN A 744 13.35 -27.27 -12.63
N LEU A 745 12.79 -27.39 -11.41
CA LEU A 745 11.45 -26.89 -11.11
C LEU A 745 11.40 -25.35 -11.04
N MET A 746 12.37 -24.71 -10.38
CA MET A 746 12.50 -23.24 -10.36
C MET A 746 12.72 -22.67 -11.77
N ARG A 747 13.51 -23.35 -12.60
CA ARG A 747 13.68 -22.99 -14.01
C ARG A 747 12.37 -23.13 -14.80
N LYS A 748 11.59 -24.19 -14.54
CA LYS A 748 10.29 -24.41 -15.18
C LYS A 748 9.27 -23.33 -14.78
N ASP A 749 9.28 -22.88 -13.54
CA ASP A 749 8.50 -21.73 -13.05
C ASP A 749 8.81 -20.46 -13.87
N ILE A 750 10.10 -20.10 -13.98
CA ILE A 750 10.55 -18.98 -14.81
C ILE A 750 10.08 -19.14 -16.28
N THR A 751 10.29 -20.31 -16.89
CA THR A 751 9.83 -20.58 -18.26
C THR A 751 8.30 -20.49 -18.39
N ASN A 752 7.53 -20.87 -17.37
CA ASN A 752 6.08 -20.72 -17.33
C ASN A 752 5.66 -19.25 -17.25
N THR A 753 6.34 -18.41 -16.46
CA THR A 753 6.06 -16.96 -16.42
C THR A 753 6.36 -16.24 -17.75
N LEU A 754 7.21 -16.84 -18.61
CA LEU A 754 7.55 -16.36 -19.95
C LEU A 754 6.75 -17.07 -21.07
N SER A 755 5.70 -17.83 -20.74
CA SER A 755 4.89 -18.59 -21.71
C SER A 755 4.18 -17.70 -22.73
N SER A 756 3.54 -16.60 -22.29
CA SER A 756 2.88 -15.63 -23.17
C SER A 756 3.86 -14.95 -24.14
N LEU A 757 5.09 -14.67 -23.70
CA LEU A 757 6.18 -14.19 -24.56
C LEU A 757 6.61 -15.27 -25.57
N ALA A 758 6.69 -16.54 -25.16
CA ALA A 758 7.00 -17.64 -26.08
C ALA A 758 5.93 -17.78 -27.17
N GLU A 759 4.64 -17.81 -26.78
CA GLU A 759 3.50 -17.85 -27.71
C GLU A 759 3.52 -16.68 -28.69
N ARG A 760 3.70 -15.45 -28.20
CA ARG A 760 3.80 -14.22 -29.02
C ARG A 760 5.00 -14.24 -29.98
N LEU A 761 6.06 -14.98 -29.66
CA LEU A 761 7.22 -15.21 -30.52
C LEU A 761 7.09 -16.47 -31.42
N GLY A 762 5.95 -17.18 -31.39
CA GLY A 762 5.72 -18.39 -32.17
C GLY A 762 6.51 -19.61 -31.68
N LYS A 763 6.80 -19.69 -30.37
CA LYS A 763 7.67 -20.69 -29.74
C LYS A 763 6.94 -21.43 -28.62
N ARG A 764 7.42 -22.64 -28.31
CA ARG A 764 6.88 -23.45 -27.20
C ARG A 764 7.38 -23.00 -25.83
N GLU A 765 8.61 -22.50 -25.76
CA GLU A 765 9.29 -22.10 -24.53
C GLU A 765 10.43 -21.12 -24.86
N ILE A 766 10.82 -20.30 -23.88
CA ILE A 766 12.01 -19.43 -23.99
C ILE A 766 13.26 -20.20 -23.54
N THR A 767 14.32 -20.14 -24.34
CA THR A 767 15.61 -20.77 -24.07
C THR A 767 16.67 -19.78 -23.58
N ASP A 768 17.72 -20.26 -22.90
CA ASP A 768 18.81 -19.42 -22.38
C ASP A 768 19.44 -18.54 -23.46
N ASN A 769 19.60 -19.08 -24.68
CA ASN A 769 20.13 -18.35 -25.85
C ASN A 769 19.25 -17.16 -26.25
N GLU A 770 17.96 -17.17 -25.93
CA GLU A 770 17.00 -16.12 -26.24
C GLU A 770 16.92 -15.11 -25.08
N MET A 771 17.06 -15.58 -23.84
CA MET A 771 17.28 -14.71 -22.67
C MET A 771 18.58 -13.89 -22.81
N ILE A 772 19.67 -14.53 -23.26
CA ILE A 772 20.96 -13.87 -23.55
C ILE A 772 20.81 -12.82 -24.67
N ARG A 773 20.08 -13.15 -25.75
CA ARG A 773 19.78 -12.18 -26.82
C ARG A 773 18.98 -10.99 -26.30
N TRP A 774 17.87 -11.25 -25.60
CA TRP A 774 17.05 -10.20 -24.99
C TRP A 774 17.86 -9.30 -24.05
N ALA A 775 18.71 -9.87 -23.20
CA ALA A 775 19.57 -9.13 -22.27
C ALA A 775 20.56 -8.23 -23.02
N ASN A 776 21.25 -8.78 -24.02
CA ASN A 776 22.15 -8.02 -24.89
C ASN A 776 21.40 -6.93 -25.69
N ASP A 777 20.14 -7.18 -26.08
CA ASP A 777 19.31 -6.24 -26.83
C ASP A 777 18.78 -5.11 -25.93
N MET A 778 18.46 -5.38 -24.66
CA MET A 778 18.12 -4.37 -23.67
C MET A 778 19.31 -3.46 -23.34
N SER A 779 20.51 -3.99 -23.10
CA SER A 779 21.71 -3.14 -22.90
C SER A 779 21.92 -2.17 -24.07
N ARG A 780 21.78 -2.64 -25.31
CA ARG A 780 21.87 -1.77 -26.50
C ARG A 780 20.71 -0.76 -26.61
N LYS A 781 19.49 -1.12 -26.19
CA LYS A 781 18.35 -0.20 -26.07
C LYS A 781 18.60 0.89 -25.02
N GLY A 782 19.36 0.60 -23.96
CA GLY A 782 19.86 1.57 -22.97
C GLY A 782 20.96 2.50 -23.50
N GLY A 783 21.37 2.38 -24.76
CA GLY A 783 22.44 3.20 -25.36
C GLY A 783 23.85 2.73 -24.99
N LYS A 784 24.00 1.48 -24.52
CA LYS A 784 25.27 0.90 -24.05
C LYS A 784 25.76 -0.20 -24.98
N SER A 785 27.02 -0.61 -24.82
CA SER A 785 27.68 -1.60 -25.68
C SER A 785 28.14 -2.87 -24.93
N SER A 786 27.75 -3.00 -23.66
CA SER A 786 28.02 -4.21 -22.86
C SER A 786 27.21 -5.39 -23.41
N SER A 787 27.82 -6.57 -23.49
CA SER A 787 27.14 -7.78 -23.94
C SER A 787 27.85 -9.04 -23.45
N ILE A 788 27.07 -10.08 -23.15
CA ILE A 788 27.55 -11.37 -22.64
C ILE A 788 27.39 -12.46 -23.70
N ARG A 789 28.25 -13.47 -23.64
CA ARG A 789 28.15 -14.68 -24.48
C ARG A 789 27.39 -15.82 -23.81
N SER A 790 27.32 -15.82 -22.48
CA SER A 790 26.58 -16.79 -21.67
C SER A 790 26.34 -16.25 -20.26
N PHE A 791 25.51 -16.90 -19.45
CA PHE A 791 25.39 -16.56 -18.02
C PHE A 791 26.61 -16.99 -17.17
N LYS A 792 27.69 -17.48 -17.79
CA LYS A 792 29.02 -17.74 -17.20
C LYS A 792 30.09 -16.72 -17.64
N ASP A 793 29.67 -15.59 -18.22
CA ASP A 793 30.57 -14.55 -18.73
C ASP A 793 31.07 -13.68 -17.57
N GLN A 794 32.39 -13.68 -17.31
CA GLN A 794 32.94 -13.04 -16.11
C GLN A 794 32.71 -11.51 -16.06
N SER A 795 32.40 -10.89 -17.20
CA SER A 795 32.00 -9.47 -17.25
C SER A 795 30.76 -9.13 -16.39
N ILE A 796 29.91 -10.13 -16.11
CA ILE A 796 28.73 -10.02 -15.24
C ILE A 796 29.11 -9.63 -13.80
N ALA A 797 30.28 -10.04 -13.31
CA ALA A 797 30.74 -9.79 -11.95
C ALA A 797 30.73 -8.30 -11.57
N THR A 798 31.01 -7.43 -12.56
CA THR A 798 31.05 -5.97 -12.40
C THR A 798 29.71 -5.32 -12.06
N GLY A 799 28.59 -6.05 -12.21
CA GLY A 799 27.22 -5.54 -12.10
C GLY A 799 26.78 -4.60 -13.25
N ILE A 800 27.72 -3.97 -13.97
CA ILE A 800 27.45 -2.96 -15.01
C ILE A 800 26.53 -3.47 -16.10
N PHE A 801 26.73 -4.70 -16.59
CA PHE A 801 25.85 -5.30 -17.62
C PHE A 801 24.39 -5.43 -17.16
N LEU A 802 24.15 -5.71 -15.86
CA LEU A 802 22.80 -5.81 -15.31
C LEU A 802 22.15 -4.42 -15.17
N LEU A 803 22.93 -3.42 -14.79
CA LEU A 803 22.50 -2.02 -14.74
C LEU A 803 22.17 -1.47 -16.15
N ASP A 804 22.96 -1.85 -17.17
CA ASP A 804 22.71 -1.50 -18.56
C ASP A 804 21.40 -2.12 -19.10
N ILE A 805 21.06 -3.36 -18.70
CA ILE A 805 19.76 -3.98 -18.99
C ILE A 805 18.61 -3.20 -18.34
N LEU A 806 18.74 -2.88 -17.05
CA LEU A 806 17.71 -2.17 -16.28
C LEU A 806 17.45 -0.77 -16.86
N ASN A 807 18.51 -0.07 -17.28
CA ASN A 807 18.44 1.18 -18.02
C ASN A 807 17.74 1.01 -19.38
N GLY A 808 18.02 -0.08 -20.09
CA GLY A 808 17.33 -0.46 -21.32
C GLY A 808 15.84 -0.77 -21.13
N MET A 809 15.45 -1.31 -19.96
CA MET A 809 14.06 -1.54 -19.59
C MET A 809 13.35 -0.22 -19.24
N LYS A 810 13.88 0.56 -18.27
CA LYS A 810 13.37 1.87 -17.84
C LYS A 810 14.53 2.80 -17.43
N SER A 811 14.94 3.68 -18.34
CA SER A 811 16.13 4.52 -18.17
C SER A 811 16.05 5.53 -17.02
N SER A 812 14.86 5.90 -16.56
CA SER A 812 14.69 6.82 -15.42
C SER A 812 15.02 6.20 -14.05
N TYR A 813 15.40 4.91 -13.98
CA TYR A 813 15.78 4.24 -12.74
C TYR A 813 17.29 4.12 -12.51
N VAL A 814 18.11 4.21 -13.56
CA VAL A 814 19.57 3.98 -13.47
C VAL A 814 20.29 5.31 -13.58
N ASP A 815 20.51 5.96 -12.44
CA ASP A 815 21.37 7.14 -12.35
C ASP A 815 22.84 6.69 -12.40
N TYR A 816 23.53 6.94 -13.52
CA TYR A 816 24.90 6.46 -13.73
C TYR A 816 25.95 7.19 -12.87
N ASP A 817 25.59 8.32 -12.25
CA ASP A 817 26.45 8.98 -11.25
C ASP A 817 26.56 8.14 -9.96
N LEU A 818 25.69 7.14 -9.77
CA LEU A 818 25.69 6.18 -8.66
C LEU A 818 26.39 4.85 -8.99
N VAL A 819 26.80 4.64 -10.24
CA VAL A 819 27.36 3.37 -10.76
C VAL A 819 28.88 3.42 -10.74
N THR A 820 29.50 2.46 -10.07
CA THR A 820 30.95 2.40 -9.91
C THR A 820 31.66 1.71 -11.09
N PRO A 821 32.97 1.91 -11.29
CA PRO A 821 33.74 1.27 -12.37
C PRO A 821 33.81 -0.27 -12.36
N GLY A 822 33.45 -0.95 -11.26
CA GLY A 822 33.46 -2.42 -11.17
C GLY A 822 34.86 -3.04 -11.24
N ARG A 823 35.86 -2.40 -10.62
CA ARG A 823 37.29 -2.79 -10.65
C ARG A 823 37.78 -3.47 -9.38
N THR A 824 37.12 -3.23 -8.25
CA THR A 824 37.38 -3.90 -6.97
C THR A 824 36.16 -4.71 -6.56
N ASP A 825 36.30 -5.57 -5.56
CA ASP A 825 35.19 -6.39 -5.08
C ASP A 825 34.09 -5.54 -4.41
N GLU A 826 34.45 -4.43 -3.75
CA GLU A 826 33.50 -3.48 -3.17
C GLU A 826 32.73 -2.70 -4.27
N GLU A 827 33.40 -2.29 -5.35
CA GLU A 827 32.76 -1.67 -6.52
C GLU A 827 31.77 -2.65 -7.20
N CYS A 828 32.20 -3.90 -7.40
CA CYS A 828 31.35 -4.98 -7.93
C CYS A 828 30.13 -5.22 -7.03
N TYR A 829 30.33 -5.31 -5.71
CA TYR A 829 29.28 -5.50 -4.71
C TYR A 829 28.26 -4.35 -4.72
N ALA A 830 28.74 -3.10 -4.72
CA ALA A 830 27.89 -1.91 -4.77
C ALA A 830 27.03 -1.86 -6.05
N ASN A 831 27.61 -2.21 -7.20
CA ASN A 831 26.88 -2.29 -8.46
C ASN A 831 25.83 -3.43 -8.46
N ALA A 832 26.16 -4.59 -7.89
CA ALA A 832 25.25 -5.72 -7.77
C ALA A 832 24.08 -5.44 -6.80
N LYS A 833 24.35 -4.84 -5.64
CA LYS A 833 23.35 -4.38 -4.65
C LYS A 833 22.40 -3.34 -5.27
N LEU A 834 22.94 -2.38 -6.03
CA LEU A 834 22.17 -1.40 -6.78
C LEU A 834 21.27 -2.09 -7.83
N ALA A 835 21.81 -3.00 -8.63
CA ALA A 835 21.05 -3.73 -9.66
C ALA A 835 19.88 -4.55 -9.07
N ILE A 836 20.10 -5.25 -7.95
CA ILE A 836 19.05 -5.99 -7.23
C ILE A 836 17.96 -5.03 -6.73
N SER A 837 18.35 -3.89 -6.15
CA SER A 837 17.41 -2.93 -5.58
C SER A 837 16.57 -2.23 -6.65
N ILE A 838 17.18 -1.87 -7.79
CA ILE A 838 16.48 -1.34 -8.97
C ILE A 838 15.52 -2.39 -9.56
N ALA A 839 15.94 -3.66 -9.67
CA ALA A 839 15.07 -4.75 -10.13
C ALA A 839 13.83 -4.89 -9.23
N ARG A 840 14.01 -4.87 -7.90
CA ARG A 840 12.91 -4.90 -6.92
C ARG A 840 11.99 -3.68 -7.04
N LYS A 841 12.51 -2.48 -7.34
CA LYS A 841 11.74 -1.26 -7.65
C LYS A 841 10.86 -1.40 -8.90
N MET A 842 11.30 -2.19 -9.88
CA MET A 842 10.49 -2.53 -11.07
C MET A 842 9.41 -3.58 -10.78
N GLY A 843 9.39 -4.17 -9.58
CA GLY A 843 8.47 -5.24 -9.19
C GLY A 843 9.04 -6.64 -9.38
N ALA A 844 10.29 -6.79 -9.83
CA ALA A 844 10.91 -8.10 -10.01
C ALA A 844 11.18 -8.76 -8.64
N THR A 845 10.70 -9.98 -8.45
CA THR A 845 11.06 -10.80 -7.28
C THR A 845 12.43 -11.42 -7.50
N ILE A 846 13.41 -11.05 -6.67
CA ILE A 846 14.83 -11.41 -6.79
C ILE A 846 15.32 -12.08 -5.50
N TRP A 847 15.72 -13.35 -5.62
CA TRP A 847 16.14 -14.24 -4.53
C TRP A 847 17.66 -14.28 -4.27
N LEU A 848 18.47 -13.89 -5.26
CA LEU A 848 19.93 -13.89 -5.12
C LEU A 848 20.44 -12.68 -4.33
N VAL A 849 21.68 -12.77 -3.85
CA VAL A 849 22.40 -11.70 -3.12
C VAL A 849 23.54 -11.12 -3.98
N PRO A 850 24.11 -9.93 -3.67
CA PRO A 850 25.13 -9.29 -4.50
C PRO A 850 26.32 -10.19 -4.83
N GLU A 851 26.77 -11.00 -3.86
CA GLU A 851 27.87 -11.96 -3.98
C GLU A 851 27.63 -13.04 -5.05
N ASP A 852 26.37 -13.34 -5.37
CA ASP A 852 26.01 -14.32 -6.40
C ASP A 852 26.18 -13.76 -7.82
N ILE A 853 26.06 -12.43 -7.97
CA ILE A 853 26.39 -11.71 -9.21
C ILE A 853 27.91 -11.60 -9.32
N CYS A 854 28.61 -11.15 -8.27
CA CYS A 854 30.07 -10.98 -8.28
C CYS A 854 30.81 -12.30 -8.53
N GLN A 855 30.31 -13.42 -8.01
CA GLN A 855 30.83 -14.76 -8.26
C GLN A 855 30.26 -15.44 -9.53
N VAL A 856 29.43 -14.72 -10.31
CA VAL A 856 28.87 -15.15 -11.60
C VAL A 856 28.19 -16.54 -11.52
N ARG A 857 27.33 -16.71 -10.51
CA ARG A 857 26.60 -17.95 -10.25
C ARG A 857 25.52 -18.18 -11.32
N SER A 858 25.94 -18.77 -12.43
CA SER A 858 25.18 -18.78 -13.68
C SER A 858 23.71 -19.24 -13.59
N ARG A 859 23.38 -20.20 -12.70
CA ARG A 859 21.99 -20.60 -12.41
C ARG A 859 21.19 -19.42 -11.84
N LEU A 860 21.70 -18.78 -10.79
CA LEU A 860 21.08 -17.64 -10.12
C LEU A 860 21.03 -16.41 -11.04
N VAL A 861 22.10 -16.13 -11.79
CA VAL A 861 22.09 -15.07 -12.83
C VAL A 861 21.00 -15.32 -13.88
N THR A 862 20.74 -16.59 -14.25
CA THR A 862 19.63 -16.93 -15.16
C THR A 862 18.26 -16.61 -14.53
N THR A 863 18.07 -16.83 -13.22
CA THR A 863 16.80 -16.49 -12.55
C THR A 863 16.58 -14.99 -12.45
N PHE A 864 17.64 -14.21 -12.20
CA PHE A 864 17.61 -12.75 -12.23
C PHE A 864 17.15 -12.23 -13.59
N ILE A 865 17.78 -12.67 -14.68
CA ILE A 865 17.43 -12.26 -16.05
C ILE A 865 16.00 -12.72 -16.41
N GLY A 866 15.59 -13.93 -16.02
CA GLY A 866 14.22 -14.40 -16.22
C GLY A 866 13.17 -13.57 -15.49
N SER A 867 13.45 -13.17 -14.25
CA SER A 867 12.60 -12.28 -13.45
C SER A 867 12.50 -10.88 -14.07
N LEU A 868 13.61 -10.33 -14.60
CA LEU A 868 13.60 -9.08 -15.36
C LEU A 868 12.77 -9.18 -16.65
N MET A 869 12.89 -10.27 -17.41
CA MET A 869 12.06 -10.50 -18.60
C MET A 869 10.56 -10.57 -18.26
N ALA A 870 10.20 -11.36 -17.24
CA ALA A 870 8.81 -11.53 -16.81
C ALA A 870 8.21 -10.26 -16.16
N THR A 871 9.06 -9.34 -15.71
CA THR A 871 8.69 -8.00 -15.23
C THR A 871 8.51 -7.03 -16.40
N PHE A 872 9.46 -6.99 -17.33
CA PHE A 872 9.39 -6.12 -18.51
C PHE A 872 8.18 -6.40 -19.41
N GLU A 873 7.75 -7.66 -19.51
CA GLU A 873 6.55 -8.07 -20.26
C GLU A 873 5.21 -7.64 -19.59
N LYS A 874 5.25 -7.08 -18.38
CA LYS A 874 4.09 -6.57 -17.63
C LYS A 874 4.06 -5.04 -17.54
N MET A 875 5.01 -4.35 -18.18
CA MET A 875 5.20 -2.89 -18.16
C MET A 875 4.82 -2.22 -19.48
#